data_AF-A0A928FUJ0-F1
#
_entry.id   AF-A0A928FUJ0-F1
#
_cell.length_a   1.000
_cell.length_b   1.000
_cell.length_c   1.000
_cell.angle_alpha   90.00
_cell.angle_beta   90.00
_cell.angle_gamma   90.00
#
_symmetry.space_group_name_H-M   'P 1'
#
loop_
_entity.id
_entity.type
_entity.pdbx_description
1 polymer ?
#
loop_
_entity_poly.entity_id
_entity_poly.type
_entity_poly.pdbx_seq_one_letter_code
_entity_poly.pdbx_strand_id
1 'polypeptide(L)'
;MKKLTISAMVVAALFCVGCQTDMTQDVAELGDTLLNVTLPDSDARTSLGEKNGTSYPIYWSEGDKIVVDGVESKAVVIDSSDARRATFSLNGVLTPPFLVTYPYTPTTTADSPKVDFPAEQNYIAGSFDLGAAPMCGYIEQGNSVSLKHLAGVLCFALRGKDNATVLKSITITSEKELSGVFDVNCQTATITATSASTKSVTYTLPDNFTLSTSADKLVYITLPYGDRGRCQIAFTDSNNKSIYAKFNASDIKVGKVHKYPSIVIKETNVETNLDVMYEEEVPDWNFGQNAPIQGYVKCNGTPLKDVVVSDGFISTKTNSSGFYALNSELTDVKFVMVSIPSGYTAPVDSNGLPIFYQRLSSLKQTNGSYTANFTLNKISGNADRFTLLVGADPQPRASSAGYDRNAYHSLDCCEDLYRDMKEKAATITDRNVYGLMLGDIVHENMDLYDNYIAGLSTLGFPMFNVIGNHDNDPDSTTDVEGRHVFEEKLGPTYYSFNIGKLHFVVLDNLIMFLNDGELTGYEQGLTDEIWQWLQSDLHYVDESTTLMIAAHSPMTKLRTGGSRTDAAKHFADYATLFAKYKAAHIWTGHTHNTYNYNYPVGSALHGIEEHTVARSTGELWTNEYLADGTPRGYVVVEVDGDDISWKFKPTIYQTGSFTPAQYTPTQPNYIYRDWDYDSNGVAKMRSNGATLSESYQMKVYAPGTYHDNFTSLMADGAKNNYIYVNVFLWDDKWGVPTFNGSAMENVAYNTGNYSLASHELRAHYKAYGYKMIDEPEYGPKEDKLHTLFRIKAPSASGSGTVSVTDRFGNTYSSTISW
;
A
#
# COMPACT_ATOMS: atom_id res chain seq x y z
N MET A 1 -28.62 3.42 74.32
CA MET A 1 -28.81 4.80 73.82
C MET A 1 -27.47 5.53 73.86
N LYS A 2 -27.04 6.03 72.69
CA LYS A 2 -26.01 7.05 72.44
C LYS A 2 -24.63 6.87 73.10
N LYS A 3 -23.70 6.27 72.35
CA LYS A 3 -22.28 6.66 72.27
C LYS A 3 -21.73 6.14 70.93
N LEU A 4 -21.09 6.98 70.13
CA LEU A 4 -19.65 6.89 69.88
C LEU A 4 -19.17 8.08 69.05
N THR A 5 -17.87 8.28 69.16
CA THR A 5 -17.14 9.53 69.17
C THR A 5 -15.88 9.29 68.32
N ILE A 6 -15.57 10.19 67.36
CA ILE A 6 -14.20 10.61 66.91
C ILE A 6 -13.30 9.49 66.30
N SER A 7 -12.73 9.56 65.09
CA SER A 7 -11.82 10.57 64.55
C SER A 7 -11.42 10.28 63.08
N ALA A 8 -11.20 11.37 62.33
CA ALA A 8 -10.11 11.66 61.37
C ALA A 8 -9.80 10.81 60.10
N MET A 9 -9.61 11.59 59.02
CA MET A 9 -8.74 11.46 57.82
C MET A 9 -9.29 10.86 56.50
N VAL A 10 -9.74 11.77 55.61
CA VAL A 10 -9.34 12.05 54.20
C VAL A 10 -8.67 10.86 53.44
N VAL A 11 -9.10 10.36 52.26
CA VAL A 11 -9.14 10.97 50.89
C VAL A 11 -9.88 10.03 49.89
N ALA A 12 -10.60 10.66 48.92
CA ALA A 12 -10.97 10.25 47.54
C ALA A 12 -11.99 9.12 47.21
N ALA A 13 -13.19 9.60 46.87
CA ALA A 13 -14.03 9.36 45.68
C ALA A 13 -13.82 8.14 44.75
N LEU A 14 -14.92 7.39 44.52
CA LEU A 14 -15.23 6.77 43.23
C LEU A 14 -16.72 7.00 42.89
N PHE A 15 -16.97 7.51 41.69
CA PHE A 15 -18.29 7.81 41.14
C PHE A 15 -18.84 6.63 40.31
N CYS A 16 -20.14 6.44 40.50
CA CYS A 16 -21.15 5.64 39.81
C CYS A 16 -20.85 5.12 38.38
N VAL A 17 -21.13 3.83 38.18
CA VAL A 17 -21.49 3.26 36.88
C VAL A 17 -22.93 2.74 36.98
N GLY A 18 -23.82 3.27 36.14
CA GLY A 18 -25.19 2.82 35.95
C GLY A 18 -25.30 1.90 34.74
N CYS A 19 -26.09 0.84 34.89
CA CYS A 19 -26.40 -0.20 33.91
C CYS A 19 -27.01 0.32 32.60
N GLN A 20 -26.68 -0.34 31.49
CA GLN A 20 -27.62 -0.62 30.41
C GLN A 20 -27.31 -1.99 29.81
N THR A 21 -28.34 -2.83 29.79
CA THR A 21 -28.37 -4.23 29.33
C THR A 21 -28.72 -4.30 27.85
N ASP A 22 -27.97 -5.10 27.09
CA ASP A 22 -28.48 -5.89 25.96
C ASP A 22 -27.68 -7.20 25.91
N MET A 23 -28.28 -8.28 26.42
CA MET A 23 -27.79 -9.66 26.31
C MET A 23 -28.89 -10.50 25.67
N THR A 24 -28.64 -11.00 24.47
CA THR A 24 -29.15 -12.31 24.05
C THR A 24 -28.01 -13.30 24.21
N GLN A 25 -27.69 -13.65 25.45
CA GLN A 25 -27.01 -14.90 25.77
C GLN A 25 -28.09 -15.88 26.20
N ASP A 26 -28.28 -16.97 25.46
CA ASP A 26 -28.97 -18.14 25.99
C ASP A 26 -28.15 -18.66 27.18
N VAL A 27 -28.63 -18.38 28.39
CA VAL A 27 -28.01 -18.78 29.64
C VAL A 27 -28.25 -20.29 29.81
N ALA A 28 -27.18 -21.08 29.92
CA ALA A 28 -27.27 -22.49 30.30
C ALA A 28 -28.17 -22.67 31.53
N GLU A 29 -29.08 -23.64 31.51
CA GLU A 29 -29.97 -23.88 32.64
C GLU A 29 -29.17 -24.42 33.84
N LEU A 30 -29.62 -24.08 35.05
CA LEU A 30 -29.00 -24.52 36.30
C LEU A 30 -29.04 -26.06 36.38
N GLY A 31 -27.93 -26.72 36.02
CA GLY A 31 -27.80 -28.19 35.99
C GLY A 31 -27.22 -28.78 34.70
N ASP A 32 -26.95 -27.98 33.66
CA ASP A 32 -26.31 -28.44 32.42
C ASP A 32 -24.78 -28.63 32.57
N THR A 33 -24.22 -29.60 31.84
CA THR A 33 -22.77 -29.76 31.72
C THR A 33 -22.25 -28.86 30.60
N LEU A 34 -21.27 -28.01 30.92
CA LEU A 34 -20.61 -27.13 29.95
C LEU A 34 -19.20 -27.65 29.64
N LEU A 35 -18.96 -27.99 28.38
CA LEU A 35 -17.63 -28.32 27.87
C LEU A 35 -17.07 -27.22 26.99
N ASN A 36 -15.85 -26.79 27.28
CA ASN A 36 -15.07 -25.91 26.43
C ASN A 36 -14.26 -26.78 25.47
N VAL A 37 -14.75 -26.90 24.25
CA VAL A 37 -14.08 -27.68 23.22
C VAL A 37 -13.26 -26.74 22.36
N THR A 38 -11.97 -26.97 22.41
CA THR A 38 -11.00 -26.33 21.52
C THR A 38 -10.78 -27.31 20.39
N LEU A 39 -10.93 -26.87 19.14
CA LEU A 39 -10.34 -27.62 18.04
C LEU A 39 -8.82 -27.61 18.27
N PRO A 40 -8.10 -28.72 18.06
CA PRO A 40 -6.72 -28.86 18.51
C PRO A 40 -5.83 -27.68 18.12
N ASP A 41 -4.89 -27.33 19.00
CA ASP A 41 -3.73 -26.54 18.60
C ASP A 41 -2.93 -27.41 17.60
N SER A 42 -2.85 -26.94 16.36
CA SER A 42 -2.74 -27.73 15.12
C SER A 42 -4.01 -28.57 14.81
N ASP A 43 -4.88 -27.96 14.02
CA ASP A 43 -5.73 -28.56 12.98
C ASP A 43 -6.84 -29.53 13.33
N ALA A 44 -8.07 -28.99 13.34
CA ALA A 44 -9.17 -29.70 12.67
C ALA A 44 -10.37 -28.86 12.16
N ARG A 45 -10.56 -28.64 10.84
CA ARG A 45 -11.70 -27.89 10.20
C ARG A 45 -12.81 -28.88 10.00
N THR A 46 -13.99 -28.31 9.85
CA THR A 46 -15.08 -28.91 9.11
C THR A 46 -14.98 -28.57 7.59
N SER A 47 -14.50 -27.39 7.12
CA SER A 47 -14.18 -27.10 5.67
C SER A 47 -12.87 -26.31 5.35
N LEU A 48 -12.05 -26.69 4.36
CA LEU A 48 -10.86 -25.93 3.89
C LEU A 48 -11.15 -24.44 3.58
N GLY A 49 -10.25 -23.54 4.00
CA GLY A 49 -10.30 -22.09 3.67
C GLY A 49 -9.42 -21.71 2.49
N GLU A 50 -9.22 -20.42 2.23
CA GLU A 50 -8.22 -19.98 1.25
C GLU A 50 -6.80 -20.38 1.71
N LYS A 51 -6.01 -20.88 0.76
CA LYS A 51 -4.67 -21.43 0.97
C LYS A 51 -3.74 -20.34 1.52
N ASN A 52 -3.18 -20.56 2.70
CA ASN A 52 -2.16 -19.67 3.29
C ASN A 52 -0.82 -20.41 3.30
N GLY A 53 0.09 -20.06 2.38
CA GLY A 53 1.34 -20.81 2.18
C GLY A 53 1.09 -22.24 1.69
N THR A 54 1.43 -23.25 2.49
CA THR A 54 1.18 -24.68 2.23
C THR A 54 -0.03 -25.24 2.99
N SER A 55 -0.79 -24.39 3.71
CA SER A 55 -1.77 -24.81 4.73
C SER A 55 -3.19 -24.29 4.46
N TYR A 56 -4.19 -24.91 5.10
CA TYR A 56 -5.60 -24.50 5.06
C TYR A 56 -6.11 -24.29 6.52
N PRO A 57 -6.63 -23.11 6.92
CA PRO A 57 -7.03 -22.82 8.32
C PRO A 57 -8.34 -23.53 8.72
N ILE A 58 -8.72 -23.51 10.03
CA ILE A 58 -9.70 -24.32 10.84
C ILE A 58 -10.67 -23.55 11.80
N TYR A 59 -12.03 -23.76 11.79
CA TYR A 59 -13.10 -23.06 12.59
C TYR A 59 -14.37 -23.92 12.82
N TRP A 60 -15.11 -23.65 13.92
CA TRP A 60 -16.50 -24.11 14.15
C TRP A 60 -17.50 -23.36 13.26
N SER A 61 -18.60 -24.02 12.87
CA SER A 61 -19.71 -23.43 12.12
C SER A 61 -20.99 -23.37 12.98
N GLU A 62 -21.80 -22.34 12.77
CA GLU A 62 -23.09 -22.20 13.46
C GLU A 62 -23.95 -23.45 13.20
N GLY A 63 -24.45 -24.08 14.26
CA GLY A 63 -25.23 -25.32 14.17
C GLY A 63 -24.43 -26.61 14.40
N ASP A 64 -23.10 -26.56 14.50
CA ASP A 64 -22.28 -27.73 14.85
C ASP A 64 -22.68 -28.31 16.22
N LYS A 65 -22.61 -29.64 16.33
CA LYS A 65 -22.91 -30.40 17.55
C LYS A 65 -21.89 -31.51 17.77
N ILE A 66 -21.61 -31.81 19.03
CA ILE A 66 -20.75 -32.91 19.46
C ILE A 66 -21.56 -33.99 20.19
N VAL A 67 -20.96 -35.16 20.35
CA VAL A 67 -21.43 -36.20 21.28
C VAL A 67 -20.47 -36.28 22.45
N VAL A 68 -21.00 -36.38 23.67
CA VAL A 68 -20.24 -36.67 24.88
C VAL A 68 -20.88 -37.85 25.60
N ASP A 69 -20.16 -38.97 25.70
CA ASP A 69 -20.64 -40.21 26.35
C ASP A 69 -22.03 -40.69 25.84
N GLY A 70 -22.31 -40.46 24.56
CA GLY A 70 -23.60 -40.79 23.93
C GLY A 70 -24.70 -39.74 24.09
N VAL A 71 -24.41 -38.60 24.71
CA VAL A 71 -25.33 -37.45 24.85
C VAL A 71 -25.00 -36.40 23.79
N GLU A 72 -26.01 -35.96 23.04
CA GLU A 72 -25.90 -34.88 22.05
C GLU A 72 -25.81 -33.51 22.74
N SER A 73 -24.92 -32.64 22.28
CA SER A 73 -24.89 -31.24 22.71
C SER A 73 -25.99 -30.41 22.05
N LYS A 74 -26.35 -29.29 22.67
CA LYS A 74 -26.97 -28.16 21.95
C LYS A 74 -26.02 -27.67 20.84
N ALA A 75 -26.57 -26.93 19.88
CA ALA A 75 -25.76 -26.29 18.84
C ALA A 75 -24.71 -25.37 19.45
N VAL A 76 -23.54 -25.31 18.82
CA VAL A 76 -22.39 -24.55 19.31
C VAL A 76 -22.70 -23.07 19.54
N VAL A 77 -22.25 -22.54 20.68
CA VAL A 77 -22.10 -21.09 20.88
C VAL A 77 -20.64 -20.75 20.58
N ILE A 78 -20.40 -20.11 19.44
CA ILE A 78 -19.06 -19.76 18.98
C ILE A 78 -18.59 -18.54 19.76
N ASP A 79 -17.37 -18.60 20.30
CA ASP A 79 -16.74 -17.43 20.91
C ASP A 79 -16.48 -16.37 19.83
N SER A 80 -17.15 -15.21 19.94
CA SER A 80 -17.02 -14.08 19.00
C SER A 80 -15.58 -13.52 18.89
N SER A 81 -14.70 -13.89 19.81
CA SER A 81 -13.28 -13.50 19.84
C SER A 81 -12.32 -14.57 19.31
N ASP A 82 -12.75 -15.84 19.21
CA ASP A 82 -11.97 -16.97 18.67
C ASP A 82 -12.90 -18.11 18.18
N ALA A 83 -13.14 -18.18 16.86
CA ALA A 83 -13.99 -19.20 16.25
C ALA A 83 -13.45 -20.64 16.32
N ARG A 84 -12.28 -20.89 16.95
CA ARG A 84 -11.74 -22.23 17.25
C ARG A 84 -12.17 -22.75 18.62
N ARG A 85 -12.65 -21.86 19.49
CA ARG A 85 -13.17 -22.20 20.81
C ARG A 85 -14.69 -22.15 20.78
N ALA A 86 -15.26 -23.22 21.29
CA ALA A 86 -16.69 -23.40 21.37
C ALA A 86 -17.05 -23.88 22.76
N THR A 87 -18.09 -23.29 23.33
CA THR A 87 -18.72 -23.87 24.51
C THR A 87 -19.93 -24.68 24.05
N PHE A 88 -19.89 -25.98 24.34
CA PHE A 88 -20.98 -26.90 24.11
C PHE A 88 -21.72 -27.16 25.42
N SER A 89 -23.04 -26.99 25.40
CA SER A 89 -23.92 -27.31 26.51
C SER A 89 -24.59 -28.66 26.27
N LEU A 90 -24.53 -29.54 27.26
CA LEU A 90 -25.22 -30.83 27.26
C LEU A 90 -26.35 -30.82 28.29
N ASN A 91 -27.47 -31.42 27.92
CA ASN A 91 -28.63 -31.53 28.81
C ASN A 91 -28.31 -32.50 29.96
N GLY A 92 -28.22 -31.98 31.18
CA GLY A 92 -27.97 -32.76 32.40
C GLY A 92 -26.52 -32.79 32.88
N VAL A 93 -26.30 -33.41 34.04
CA VAL A 93 -25.00 -33.47 34.74
C VAL A 93 -24.27 -34.75 34.36
N LEU A 94 -23.18 -34.62 33.60
CA LEU A 94 -22.23 -35.67 33.28
C LEU A 94 -20.99 -35.53 34.18
N THR A 95 -20.31 -36.65 34.47
CA THR A 95 -19.10 -36.66 35.29
C THR A 95 -17.92 -37.22 34.49
N PRO A 96 -16.73 -36.57 34.51
CA PRO A 96 -15.57 -37.07 33.78
C PRO A 96 -15.15 -38.46 34.29
N PRO A 97 -14.49 -39.29 33.45
CA PRO A 97 -13.92 -38.92 32.15
C PRO A 97 -14.95 -38.80 31.02
N PHE A 98 -14.71 -37.88 30.09
CA PHE A 98 -15.60 -37.63 28.94
C PHE A 98 -15.01 -38.15 27.63
N LEU A 99 -15.81 -38.88 26.84
CA LEU A 99 -15.51 -39.29 25.47
C LEU A 99 -16.23 -38.36 24.49
N VAL A 100 -15.49 -37.55 23.76
CA VAL A 100 -16.03 -36.55 22.84
C VAL A 100 -15.86 -37.00 21.39
N THR A 101 -16.90 -36.96 20.57
CA THR A 101 -16.81 -37.18 19.11
C THR A 101 -17.56 -36.12 18.31
N TYR A 102 -17.10 -35.90 17.07
CA TYR A 102 -17.69 -35.00 16.08
C TYR A 102 -17.65 -35.64 14.68
N PRO A 103 -18.64 -35.42 13.80
CA PRO A 103 -19.94 -34.80 14.10
C PRO A 103 -20.86 -35.74 14.89
N TYR A 104 -22.02 -35.24 15.32
CA TYR A 104 -23.00 -36.08 16.02
C TYR A 104 -23.37 -37.33 15.22
N THR A 105 -23.17 -38.51 15.83
CA THR A 105 -23.57 -39.80 15.27
C THR A 105 -24.54 -40.49 16.25
N PRO A 106 -25.79 -40.79 15.87
CA PRO A 106 -26.82 -41.31 16.79
C PRO A 106 -26.53 -42.65 17.45
N THR A 107 -25.51 -43.39 16.98
CA THR A 107 -25.20 -44.76 17.41
C THR A 107 -24.14 -44.86 18.50
N THR A 108 -23.64 -43.72 19.00
CA THR A 108 -22.59 -43.67 20.02
C THR A 108 -23.17 -43.80 21.42
N THR A 109 -22.60 -44.70 22.24
CA THR A 109 -22.93 -44.85 23.67
C THR A 109 -21.71 -44.56 24.54
N ALA A 110 -21.90 -44.26 25.83
CA ALA A 110 -20.83 -44.01 26.79
C ALA A 110 -19.68 -45.05 26.76
N ASP A 111 -19.99 -46.33 26.54
CA ASP A 111 -18.98 -47.40 26.51
C ASP A 111 -18.44 -47.73 25.10
N SER A 112 -18.92 -47.06 24.05
CA SER A 112 -18.59 -47.37 22.65
C SER A 112 -18.71 -46.12 21.77
N PRO A 113 -17.70 -45.24 21.77
CA PRO A 113 -17.68 -44.07 20.88
C PRO A 113 -17.49 -44.49 19.43
N LYS A 114 -18.34 -43.95 18.55
CA LYS A 114 -18.33 -44.22 17.11
C LYS A 114 -18.34 -42.92 16.32
N VAL A 115 -17.84 -42.99 15.09
CA VAL A 115 -17.95 -41.92 14.09
C VAL A 115 -18.38 -42.51 12.76
N ASP A 116 -19.14 -41.75 11.99
CA ASP A 116 -19.50 -42.09 10.62
C ASP A 116 -18.61 -41.33 9.63
N PHE A 117 -18.04 -42.06 8.67
CA PHE A 117 -17.45 -41.49 7.47
C PHE A 117 -18.48 -41.60 6.36
N PRO A 118 -19.08 -40.51 5.87
CA PRO A 118 -20.23 -40.59 4.98
C PRO A 118 -19.86 -41.29 3.67
N ALA A 119 -20.69 -42.24 3.27
CA ALA A 119 -20.54 -42.97 2.00
C ALA A 119 -20.79 -42.06 0.78
N GLU A 120 -21.54 -40.97 0.98
CA GLU A 120 -21.73 -39.89 0.01
C GLU A 120 -21.20 -38.57 0.59
N GLN A 121 -20.28 -37.96 -0.12
CA GLN A 121 -19.71 -36.65 0.17
C GLN A 121 -20.10 -35.69 -0.94
N ASN A 122 -20.21 -34.39 -0.63
CA ASN A 122 -20.60 -33.36 -1.58
C ASN A 122 -19.43 -32.47 -1.94
N TYR A 123 -19.41 -32.01 -3.18
CA TYR A 123 -18.45 -31.01 -3.63
C TYR A 123 -18.61 -29.70 -2.88
N ILE A 124 -17.51 -29.26 -2.27
CA ILE A 124 -17.36 -27.91 -1.76
C ILE A 124 -16.23 -27.24 -2.52
N ALA A 125 -16.49 -26.09 -3.14
CA ALA A 125 -15.47 -25.37 -3.88
C ALA A 125 -14.30 -25.02 -2.95
N GLY A 126 -13.10 -25.48 -3.31
CA GLY A 126 -11.89 -25.27 -2.51
C GLY A 126 -11.81 -26.07 -1.22
N SER A 127 -12.74 -27.00 -0.93
CA SER A 127 -12.85 -27.73 0.35
C SER A 127 -13.35 -29.18 0.22
N PHE A 128 -13.26 -29.95 1.31
CA PHE A 128 -13.95 -31.23 1.51
C PHE A 128 -15.34 -31.02 2.16
N ASP A 129 -16.15 -32.09 2.20
CA ASP A 129 -17.49 -32.10 2.81
C ASP A 129 -17.42 -31.98 4.35
N LEU A 130 -18.14 -31.00 4.90
CA LEU A 130 -18.20 -30.68 6.33
C LEU A 130 -18.43 -31.89 7.24
N GLY A 131 -19.32 -32.79 6.83
CA GLY A 131 -19.68 -33.98 7.62
C GLY A 131 -18.67 -35.13 7.52
N ALA A 132 -17.63 -35.00 6.68
CA ALA A 132 -16.80 -36.12 6.28
C ALA A 132 -15.46 -36.25 7.01
N ALA A 133 -15.10 -35.31 7.88
CA ALA A 133 -13.83 -35.30 8.60
C ALA A 133 -14.03 -35.45 10.12
N PRO A 134 -14.37 -36.66 10.60
CA PRO A 134 -14.66 -36.86 12.01
C PRO A 134 -13.44 -36.62 12.91
N MET A 135 -13.74 -36.31 14.17
CA MET A 135 -12.78 -36.04 15.22
C MET A 135 -13.18 -36.70 16.54
N CYS A 136 -12.22 -36.84 17.46
CA CYS A 136 -12.51 -37.25 18.82
C CYS A 136 -11.61 -36.59 19.88
N GLY A 137 -12.03 -36.59 21.13
CA GLY A 137 -11.25 -36.10 22.27
C GLY A 137 -11.57 -36.86 23.55
N TYR A 138 -10.64 -36.82 24.50
CA TYR A 138 -10.76 -37.47 25.81
C TYR A 138 -10.46 -36.47 26.92
N ILE A 139 -11.36 -36.36 27.90
CA ILE A 139 -11.16 -35.52 29.10
C ILE A 139 -11.05 -36.45 30.29
N GLU A 140 -9.89 -36.49 30.95
CA GLU A 140 -9.73 -37.28 32.18
C GLU A 140 -10.33 -36.56 33.40
N GLN A 141 -10.09 -35.25 33.52
CA GLN A 141 -10.61 -34.37 34.57
C GLN A 141 -10.81 -32.96 34.01
N GLY A 142 -11.75 -32.19 34.59
CA GLY A 142 -12.10 -30.85 34.12
C GLY A 142 -13.15 -30.86 33.01
N ASN A 143 -13.24 -29.77 32.24
CA ASN A 143 -14.28 -29.58 31.22
C ASN A 143 -13.75 -29.02 29.89
N SER A 144 -12.45 -29.16 29.63
CA SER A 144 -11.83 -28.67 28.39
C SER A 144 -11.13 -29.79 27.62
N VAL A 145 -11.24 -29.79 26.29
CA VAL A 145 -10.59 -30.79 25.42
C VAL A 145 -10.11 -30.20 24.11
N SER A 146 -9.01 -30.75 23.60
CA SER A 146 -8.56 -30.58 22.22
C SER A 146 -8.95 -31.83 21.42
N LEU A 147 -9.74 -31.68 20.36
CA LEU A 147 -10.10 -32.82 19.51
C LEU A 147 -8.92 -33.29 18.64
N LYS A 148 -8.99 -34.46 18.03
CA LYS A 148 -8.01 -34.98 17.07
C LYS A 148 -8.74 -35.51 15.85
N HIS A 149 -8.25 -35.21 14.66
CA HIS A 149 -8.80 -35.77 13.43
C HIS A 149 -8.66 -37.29 13.38
N LEU A 150 -9.59 -37.93 12.66
CA LEU A 150 -9.59 -39.36 12.37
C LEU A 150 -9.48 -39.63 10.86
N ALA A 151 -9.16 -38.60 10.07
CA ALA A 151 -9.21 -38.64 8.62
C ALA A 151 -7.99 -37.97 7.97
N GLY A 152 -7.70 -38.33 6.73
CA GLY A 152 -6.89 -37.53 5.81
C GLY A 152 -7.70 -37.15 4.58
N VAL A 153 -7.24 -36.16 3.82
CA VAL A 153 -7.94 -35.61 2.66
C VAL A 153 -7.15 -35.90 1.41
N LEU A 154 -7.76 -36.46 0.38
CA LEU A 154 -7.14 -36.60 -0.94
C LEU A 154 -7.48 -35.37 -1.79
N CYS A 155 -6.50 -34.80 -2.48
CA CYS A 155 -6.67 -33.68 -3.39
C CYS A 155 -6.36 -34.12 -4.82
N PHE A 156 -7.36 -34.10 -5.71
CA PHE A 156 -7.18 -34.37 -7.13
C PHE A 156 -7.33 -33.09 -7.94
N ALA A 157 -6.39 -32.84 -8.85
CA ALA A 157 -6.49 -31.80 -9.86
C ALA A 157 -7.10 -32.40 -11.13
N LEU A 158 -8.22 -31.86 -11.60
CA LEU A 158 -8.98 -32.40 -12.73
C LEU A 158 -8.98 -31.42 -13.89
N ARG A 159 -8.70 -31.92 -15.10
CA ARG A 159 -8.70 -31.15 -16.34
C ARG A 159 -9.53 -31.84 -17.41
N GLY A 160 -10.21 -31.06 -18.24
CA GLY A 160 -10.99 -31.56 -19.37
C GLY A 160 -10.11 -31.74 -20.61
N LYS A 161 -10.45 -32.70 -21.47
CA LYS A 161 -9.91 -32.77 -22.84
C LYS A 161 -10.38 -31.59 -23.70
N ASP A 162 -11.58 -31.11 -23.43
CA ASP A 162 -12.22 -29.95 -24.02
C ASP A 162 -12.92 -29.13 -22.91
N ASN A 163 -13.41 -27.95 -23.27
CA ASN A 163 -14.17 -27.07 -22.36
C ASN A 163 -15.64 -27.50 -22.22
N ALA A 164 -15.99 -28.74 -22.59
CA ALA A 164 -17.36 -29.27 -22.58
C ALA A 164 -17.51 -30.53 -21.70
N THR A 165 -16.42 -31.01 -21.09
CA THR A 165 -16.45 -32.20 -20.24
C THR A 165 -17.16 -31.91 -18.92
N VAL A 166 -18.35 -32.47 -18.70
CA VAL A 166 -19.15 -32.32 -17.47
C VAL A 166 -19.10 -33.60 -16.65
N LEU A 167 -18.65 -33.51 -15.40
CA LEU A 167 -18.66 -34.62 -14.45
C LEU A 167 -19.86 -34.52 -13.50
N LYS A 168 -20.41 -35.68 -13.14
CA LYS A 168 -21.52 -35.84 -12.21
C LYS A 168 -21.06 -36.36 -10.84
N SER A 169 -20.13 -37.31 -10.81
CA SER A 169 -19.63 -37.86 -9.55
C SER A 169 -18.24 -38.46 -9.68
N ILE A 170 -17.59 -38.64 -8.53
CA ILE A 170 -16.31 -39.32 -8.40
C ILE A 170 -16.47 -40.43 -7.35
N THR A 171 -16.22 -41.68 -7.70
CA THR A 171 -16.35 -42.80 -6.75
C THR A 171 -14.99 -43.43 -6.52
N ILE A 172 -14.58 -43.56 -5.26
CA ILE A 172 -13.38 -44.31 -4.87
C ILE A 172 -13.83 -45.65 -4.29
N THR A 173 -13.24 -46.74 -4.76
CA THR A 173 -13.34 -48.08 -4.17
C THR A 173 -11.94 -48.53 -3.72
N SER A 174 -11.86 -49.37 -2.69
CA SER A 174 -10.57 -49.90 -2.23
C SER A 174 -10.64 -51.32 -1.67
N GLU A 175 -9.48 -51.84 -1.30
CA GLU A 175 -9.35 -53.15 -0.65
C GLU A 175 -9.83 -53.15 0.81
N LYS A 176 -9.91 -51.97 1.44
CA LYS A 176 -10.22 -51.75 2.85
C LYS A 176 -11.36 -50.76 3.03
N GLU A 177 -11.82 -50.58 4.25
CA GLU A 177 -12.98 -49.74 4.54
C GLU A 177 -12.63 -48.24 4.42
N LEU A 178 -13.49 -47.50 3.71
CA LEU A 178 -13.37 -46.07 3.38
C LEU A 178 -14.50 -45.22 3.95
N SER A 179 -15.65 -45.81 4.26
CA SER A 179 -16.85 -45.10 4.71
C SER A 179 -17.70 -45.98 5.63
N GLY A 180 -18.80 -45.43 6.15
CA GLY A 180 -19.66 -46.03 7.16
C GLY A 180 -19.13 -45.84 8.58
N VAL A 181 -19.63 -46.66 9.50
CA VAL A 181 -19.41 -46.48 10.94
C VAL A 181 -18.11 -47.13 11.39
N PHE A 182 -17.29 -46.40 12.17
CA PHE A 182 -16.05 -46.90 12.77
C PHE A 182 -16.13 -46.80 14.30
N ASP A 183 -15.57 -47.79 14.99
CA ASP A 183 -15.26 -47.71 16.43
C ASP A 183 -14.08 -46.76 16.64
N VAL A 184 -14.16 -45.91 17.66
CA VAL A 184 -13.13 -44.93 18.00
C VAL A 184 -12.53 -45.24 19.36
N ASN A 185 -11.23 -45.07 19.51
CA ASN A 185 -10.61 -44.92 20.81
C ASN A 185 -10.23 -43.45 21.00
N CYS A 186 -10.99 -42.73 21.84
CA CYS A 186 -10.83 -41.29 22.00
C CYS A 186 -9.53 -40.90 22.75
N GLN A 187 -8.93 -41.82 23.51
CA GLN A 187 -7.65 -41.57 24.19
C GLN A 187 -6.48 -41.57 23.20
N THR A 188 -6.48 -42.54 22.29
CA THR A 188 -5.41 -42.72 21.31
C THR A 188 -5.72 -42.07 19.95
N ALA A 189 -6.94 -41.58 19.75
CA ALA A 189 -7.48 -41.10 18.47
C ALA A 189 -7.32 -42.11 17.34
N THR A 190 -7.67 -43.37 17.61
CA THR A 190 -7.56 -44.45 16.64
C THR A 190 -8.93 -45.00 16.23
N ILE A 191 -9.06 -45.46 14.99
CA ILE A 191 -10.31 -46.02 14.45
C ILE A 191 -10.20 -47.49 14.06
N THR A 192 -11.29 -48.24 14.22
CA THR A 192 -11.43 -49.63 13.75
C THR A 192 -12.74 -49.79 12.98
N ALA A 193 -12.69 -50.45 11.82
CA ALA A 193 -13.87 -50.68 11.00
C ALA A 193 -14.90 -51.59 11.70
N THR A 194 -16.18 -51.32 11.47
CA THR A 194 -17.29 -52.15 11.96
C THR A 194 -17.91 -52.93 10.80
N SER A 195 -18.89 -53.80 11.11
CA SER A 195 -19.72 -54.46 10.10
C SER A 195 -20.54 -53.49 9.24
N ALA A 196 -20.72 -52.25 9.67
CA ALA A 196 -21.43 -51.21 8.93
C ALA A 196 -20.50 -50.34 8.07
N SER A 197 -19.20 -50.60 8.07
CA SER A 197 -18.25 -49.92 7.19
C SER A 197 -18.31 -50.48 5.77
N THR A 198 -18.02 -49.65 4.77
CA THR A 198 -17.98 -50.04 3.35
C THR A 198 -16.65 -49.66 2.71
N LYS A 199 -16.34 -50.28 1.57
CA LYS A 199 -15.09 -50.08 0.84
C LYS A 199 -15.21 -49.06 -0.30
N SER A 200 -16.19 -48.18 -0.21
CA SER A 200 -16.46 -47.18 -1.26
C SER A 200 -16.91 -45.84 -0.69
N VAL A 201 -16.52 -44.76 -1.34
CA VAL A 201 -17.07 -43.42 -1.12
C VAL A 201 -17.40 -42.78 -2.45
N THR A 202 -18.55 -42.11 -2.54
CA THR A 202 -18.96 -41.34 -3.71
C THR A 202 -18.96 -39.87 -3.38
N TYR A 203 -18.34 -39.08 -4.24
CA TYR A 203 -18.23 -37.63 -4.14
C TYR A 203 -19.10 -37.00 -5.24
N THR A 204 -20.20 -36.41 -4.83
CA THR A 204 -21.24 -35.85 -5.71
C THR A 204 -20.84 -34.45 -6.16
N LEU A 205 -20.85 -34.22 -7.47
CA LEU A 205 -20.51 -32.94 -8.09
C LEU A 205 -21.80 -32.20 -8.49
N PRO A 206 -21.78 -30.85 -8.57
CA PRO A 206 -22.93 -30.08 -9.06
C PRO A 206 -23.24 -30.38 -10.53
N ASP A 207 -24.51 -30.25 -10.94
CA ASP A 207 -24.99 -30.57 -12.31
C ASP A 207 -24.20 -29.90 -13.46
N ASN A 208 -23.51 -28.79 -13.19
CA ASN A 208 -22.72 -28.03 -14.16
C ASN A 208 -21.19 -28.07 -13.89
N PHE A 209 -20.68 -29.12 -13.25
CA PHE A 209 -19.25 -29.27 -12.98
C PHE A 209 -18.45 -29.52 -14.28
N THR A 210 -18.18 -28.43 -14.99
CA THR A 210 -17.49 -28.44 -16.29
C THR A 210 -15.99 -28.28 -16.09
N LEU A 211 -15.20 -29.14 -16.71
CA LEU A 211 -13.74 -29.05 -16.70
C LEU A 211 -13.23 -28.17 -17.86
N SER A 212 -12.11 -27.48 -17.63
CA SER A 212 -11.42 -26.65 -18.65
C SER A 212 -10.21 -27.40 -19.20
N THR A 213 -9.73 -27.02 -20.39
CA THR A 213 -8.44 -27.45 -20.94
C THR A 213 -7.25 -26.65 -20.43
N SER A 214 -7.48 -25.43 -19.92
CA SER A 214 -6.42 -24.48 -19.54
C SER A 214 -6.20 -24.38 -18.03
N ALA A 215 -7.16 -24.80 -17.20
CA ALA A 215 -7.10 -24.68 -15.74
C ALA A 215 -7.60 -25.95 -15.04
N ASP A 216 -6.90 -26.36 -13.97
CA ASP A 216 -7.29 -27.50 -13.14
C ASP A 216 -8.40 -27.10 -12.17
N LYS A 217 -9.39 -27.98 -12.01
CA LYS A 217 -10.34 -27.93 -10.89
C LYS A 217 -9.90 -28.88 -9.81
N LEU A 218 -9.73 -28.37 -8.60
CA LEU A 218 -9.39 -29.18 -7.43
C LEU A 218 -10.63 -29.77 -6.80
N VAL A 219 -10.55 -31.04 -6.40
CA VAL A 219 -11.55 -31.74 -5.60
C VAL A 219 -10.88 -32.35 -4.37
N TYR A 220 -11.55 -32.30 -3.22
CA TYR A 220 -11.02 -32.76 -1.95
C TYR A 220 -11.95 -33.81 -1.34
N ILE A 221 -11.45 -35.03 -1.17
CA ILE A 221 -12.23 -36.19 -0.75
C ILE A 221 -11.64 -36.72 0.55
N THR A 222 -12.43 -36.78 1.62
CA THR A 222 -11.95 -37.20 2.94
C THR A 222 -12.04 -38.71 3.09
N LEU A 223 -11.00 -39.34 3.64
CA LEU A 223 -10.93 -40.77 3.90
C LEU A 223 -10.43 -41.06 5.33
N PRO A 224 -10.81 -42.21 5.92
CA PRO A 224 -10.24 -42.71 7.17
C PRO A 224 -8.71 -42.77 7.13
N TYR A 225 -8.05 -42.31 8.19
CA TYR A 225 -6.58 -42.33 8.27
C TYR A 225 -6.03 -43.77 8.31
N GLY A 226 -4.80 -43.99 7.84
CA GLY A 226 -4.08 -45.26 7.81
C GLY A 226 -4.12 -45.96 6.44
N ASP A 227 -3.59 -47.18 6.39
CA ASP A 227 -3.48 -47.96 5.17
C ASP A 227 -4.85 -48.41 4.63
N ARG A 228 -5.23 -47.87 3.45
CA ARG A 228 -6.45 -48.22 2.70
C ARG A 228 -6.18 -49.17 1.52
N GLY A 229 -4.93 -49.56 1.29
CA GLY A 229 -4.52 -50.46 0.21
C GLY A 229 -4.69 -49.86 -1.18
N ARG A 230 -4.84 -50.75 -2.18
CA ARG A 230 -5.06 -50.32 -3.56
C ARG A 230 -6.47 -49.78 -3.74
N CYS A 231 -6.54 -48.61 -4.34
CA CYS A 231 -7.79 -47.91 -4.63
C CYS A 231 -8.01 -47.78 -6.14
N GLN A 232 -9.27 -47.79 -6.55
CA GLN A 232 -9.72 -47.40 -7.89
C GLN A 232 -10.63 -46.19 -7.76
N ILE A 233 -10.35 -45.14 -8.52
CA ILE A 233 -11.18 -43.94 -8.64
C ILE A 233 -11.89 -43.95 -9.98
N ALA A 234 -13.19 -43.64 -9.98
CA ALA A 234 -14.06 -43.60 -11.14
C ALA A 234 -14.65 -42.19 -11.28
N PHE A 235 -14.34 -41.50 -12.38
CA PHE A 235 -14.90 -40.20 -12.73
C PHE A 235 -16.08 -40.40 -13.67
N THR A 236 -17.30 -40.13 -13.21
CA THR A 236 -18.53 -40.41 -13.95
C THR A 236 -19.08 -39.12 -14.56
N ASP A 237 -19.32 -39.12 -15.87
CA ASP A 237 -19.89 -37.99 -16.61
C ASP A 237 -21.43 -37.91 -16.50
N SER A 238 -22.01 -36.86 -17.07
CA SER A 238 -23.47 -36.67 -17.12
C SER A 238 -24.24 -37.75 -17.90
N ASN A 239 -23.55 -38.54 -18.73
CA ASN A 239 -24.11 -39.68 -19.48
C ASN A 239 -23.94 -41.03 -18.75
N ASN A 240 -23.47 -41.01 -17.49
CA ASN A 240 -23.11 -42.19 -16.70
C ASN A 240 -21.98 -43.05 -17.31
N LYS A 241 -21.08 -42.46 -18.10
CA LYS A 241 -19.83 -43.11 -18.50
C LYS A 241 -18.75 -42.78 -17.48
N SER A 242 -18.02 -43.80 -17.05
CA SER A 242 -16.95 -43.65 -16.05
C SER A 242 -15.56 -43.85 -16.67
N ILE A 243 -14.61 -43.03 -16.24
CA ILE A 243 -13.18 -43.23 -16.50
C ILE A 243 -12.53 -43.66 -15.19
N TYR A 244 -11.69 -44.69 -15.26
CA TYR A 244 -11.08 -45.30 -14.08
C TYR A 244 -9.59 -45.00 -14.01
N ALA A 245 -9.11 -44.65 -12.82
CA ALA A 245 -7.68 -44.66 -12.50
C ALA A 245 -7.45 -45.51 -11.24
N LYS A 246 -6.23 -46.04 -11.10
CA LYS A 246 -5.81 -46.79 -9.93
C LYS A 246 -4.77 -45.98 -9.17
N PHE A 247 -4.83 -45.98 -7.85
CA PHE A 247 -3.84 -45.34 -7.00
C PHE A 247 -3.67 -46.15 -5.71
N ASN A 248 -2.53 -45.99 -5.05
CA ASN A 248 -2.28 -46.64 -3.77
C ASN A 248 -2.50 -45.64 -2.63
N ALA A 249 -3.29 -46.01 -1.63
CA ALA A 249 -3.55 -45.20 -0.45
C ALA A 249 -3.03 -45.92 0.81
N SER A 250 -1.75 -46.30 0.77
CA SER A 250 -1.13 -47.16 1.78
C SER A 250 -0.81 -46.47 3.11
N ASP A 251 -0.83 -45.13 3.16
CA ASP A 251 -0.60 -44.37 4.39
C ASP A 251 -1.32 -43.01 4.38
N ILE A 252 -2.64 -43.02 4.65
CA ILE A 252 -3.39 -41.77 4.80
C ILE A 252 -3.08 -41.18 6.18
N LYS A 253 -2.21 -40.18 6.23
CA LYS A 253 -1.88 -39.49 7.48
C LYS A 253 -3.07 -38.68 8.02
N VAL A 254 -3.29 -38.75 9.34
CA VAL A 254 -4.30 -37.96 10.07
C VAL A 254 -4.05 -36.48 9.84
N GLY A 255 -5.11 -35.73 9.50
CA GLY A 255 -5.03 -34.29 9.31
C GLY A 255 -4.00 -33.91 8.24
N LYS A 256 -3.95 -34.63 7.11
CA LYS A 256 -3.07 -34.26 5.99
C LYS A 256 -3.82 -34.25 4.68
N VAL A 257 -3.43 -33.33 3.79
CA VAL A 257 -3.89 -33.31 2.39
C VAL A 257 -2.88 -34.05 1.52
N HIS A 258 -3.34 -35.11 0.87
CA HIS A 258 -2.57 -35.97 -0.03
C HIS A 258 -2.86 -35.57 -1.47
N LYS A 259 -1.93 -34.84 -2.10
CA LYS A 259 -2.14 -34.32 -3.46
C LYS A 259 -1.70 -35.32 -4.52
N TYR A 260 -2.56 -35.54 -5.52
CA TYR A 260 -2.28 -36.41 -6.66
C TYR A 260 -1.97 -35.59 -7.93
N PRO A 261 -1.26 -36.18 -8.91
CA PRO A 261 -1.00 -35.55 -10.21
C PRO A 261 -2.29 -35.10 -10.90
N SER A 262 -2.18 -34.08 -11.76
CA SER A 262 -3.31 -33.62 -12.57
C SER A 262 -3.81 -34.73 -13.50
N ILE A 263 -5.12 -34.98 -13.44
CA ILE A 263 -5.82 -36.02 -14.18
C ILE A 263 -6.56 -35.35 -15.33
N VAL A 264 -6.12 -35.62 -16.55
CA VAL A 264 -6.80 -35.17 -17.76
C VAL A 264 -7.89 -36.18 -18.12
N ILE A 265 -9.14 -35.78 -17.95
CA ILE A 265 -10.33 -36.57 -18.26
C ILE A 265 -10.53 -36.57 -19.79
N LYS A 266 -10.26 -37.71 -20.43
CA LYS A 266 -10.45 -37.94 -21.87
C LYS A 266 -11.60 -38.90 -22.09
N GLU A 267 -12.43 -38.68 -23.10
CA GLU A 267 -13.42 -39.67 -23.51
C GLU A 267 -12.74 -41.00 -23.87
N THR A 268 -13.14 -42.05 -23.15
CA THR A 268 -12.93 -43.51 -23.35
C THR A 268 -11.63 -44.17 -22.89
N ASN A 269 -11.82 -45.08 -21.91
CA ASN A 269 -11.10 -46.34 -21.61
C ASN A 269 -9.56 -46.35 -21.64
N VAL A 270 -8.93 -45.55 -20.79
CA VAL A 270 -7.51 -45.78 -20.45
C VAL A 270 -7.39 -45.92 -18.94
N GLU A 271 -7.07 -47.13 -18.47
CA GLU A 271 -6.56 -47.31 -17.11
C GLU A 271 -5.21 -46.59 -17.02
N THR A 272 -5.15 -45.49 -16.26
CA THR A 272 -3.88 -44.87 -15.87
C THR A 272 -3.57 -45.27 -14.42
N ASN A 273 -2.39 -45.82 -14.20
CA ASN A 273 -1.84 -45.95 -12.85
C ASN A 273 -1.36 -44.57 -12.41
N LEU A 274 -1.89 -44.06 -11.30
CA LEU A 274 -1.45 -42.83 -10.67
C LEU A 274 -0.37 -43.20 -9.65
N ASP A 275 0.88 -42.87 -9.95
CA ASP A 275 1.96 -42.91 -8.97
C ASP A 275 1.89 -41.65 -8.09
N VAL A 276 2.06 -41.81 -6.78
CA VAL A 276 2.16 -40.69 -5.83
C VAL A 276 3.50 -40.00 -6.11
N MET A 277 3.47 -38.84 -6.76
CA MET A 277 4.71 -38.19 -7.22
C MET A 277 5.49 -37.53 -6.08
N TYR A 278 4.81 -36.98 -5.06
CA TYR A 278 5.44 -36.38 -3.88
C TYR A 278 4.48 -36.39 -2.68
N GLU A 279 4.93 -36.89 -1.53
CA GLU A 279 4.33 -36.52 -0.24
C GLU A 279 4.78 -35.09 0.05
N GLU A 280 3.87 -34.12 0.03
CA GLU A 280 4.13 -32.88 0.74
C GLU A 280 4.01 -33.22 2.23
N GLU A 281 5.13 -33.55 2.87
CA GLU A 281 5.20 -33.52 4.33
C GLU A 281 4.93 -32.09 4.74
N VAL A 282 3.69 -31.82 5.16
CA VAL A 282 3.35 -30.61 5.91
C VAL A 282 3.80 -30.89 7.34
N PRO A 283 4.89 -30.29 7.86
CA PRO A 283 5.23 -30.37 9.28
C PRO A 283 4.15 -29.61 10.08
N ASP A 284 4.02 -29.93 11.37
CA ASP A 284 3.05 -29.39 12.33
C ASP A 284 2.45 -28.02 11.97
N TRP A 285 1.14 -28.01 11.87
CA TRP A 285 0.33 -26.93 11.29
C TRP A 285 0.05 -25.91 12.42
N ASN A 286 1.10 -25.22 12.82
CA ASN A 286 1.00 -23.99 13.58
C ASN A 286 0.65 -22.86 12.60
N PHE A 287 -0.44 -22.11 12.83
CA PHE A 287 -0.43 -20.64 12.79
C PHE A 287 -1.69 -20.03 13.42
N GLY A 288 -1.45 -19.05 14.29
CA GLY A 288 -2.45 -18.25 14.99
C GLY A 288 -2.17 -18.03 16.49
N GLN A 289 -1.35 -18.87 17.13
CA GLN A 289 -0.83 -18.55 18.48
C GLN A 289 0.61 -18.04 18.48
N ASN A 290 1.33 -18.05 17.35
CA ASN A 290 2.74 -17.58 17.28
C ASN A 290 3.07 -16.77 16.00
N ALA A 291 2.09 -16.27 15.24
CA ALA A 291 2.43 -15.33 14.16
C ALA A 291 3.11 -14.12 14.81
N PRO A 292 4.34 -13.75 14.42
CA PRO A 292 5.06 -12.69 15.09
C PRO A 292 4.28 -11.38 15.12
N ILE A 293 3.45 -11.12 14.11
CA ILE A 293 2.56 -9.96 14.03
C ILE A 293 1.14 -10.39 13.62
N GLN A 294 0.12 -9.83 14.26
CA GLN A 294 -1.29 -10.05 13.91
C GLN A 294 -2.18 -8.85 14.27
N GLY A 295 -3.41 -8.86 13.80
CA GLY A 295 -4.45 -7.97 14.31
C GLY A 295 -5.65 -7.83 13.39
N TYR A 296 -6.37 -6.72 13.53
CA TYR A 296 -7.63 -6.47 12.83
C TYR A 296 -7.65 -5.12 12.13
N VAL A 297 -8.27 -5.07 10.95
CA VAL A 297 -8.64 -3.82 10.27
C VAL A 297 -10.16 -3.67 10.28
N LYS A 298 -10.64 -2.52 10.77
CA LYS A 298 -12.07 -2.23 10.93
C LYS A 298 -12.42 -0.83 10.43
N CYS A 299 -13.67 -0.60 10.09
CA CYS A 299 -14.27 0.73 9.89
C CYS A 299 -15.43 0.90 10.88
N ASN A 300 -15.31 1.84 11.82
CA ASN A 300 -16.31 2.08 12.86
C ASN A 300 -16.77 0.78 13.56
N GLY A 301 -15.81 -0.08 13.91
CA GLY A 301 -16.07 -1.38 14.54
C GLY A 301 -16.49 -2.51 13.59
N THR A 302 -16.88 -2.19 12.35
CA THR A 302 -17.22 -3.18 11.31
C THR A 302 -15.95 -3.74 10.68
N PRO A 303 -15.77 -5.06 10.61
CA PRO A 303 -14.60 -5.65 9.94
C PRO A 303 -14.49 -5.32 8.47
N LEU A 304 -13.26 -5.11 7.99
CA LEU A 304 -12.97 -4.91 6.56
C LEU A 304 -12.23 -6.12 6.00
N LYS A 305 -12.82 -6.77 5.00
CA LYS A 305 -12.22 -7.88 4.23
C LYS A 305 -11.31 -7.37 3.12
N ASP A 306 -10.34 -8.18 2.74
CA ASP A 306 -9.46 -8.01 1.58
C ASP A 306 -8.58 -6.75 1.63
N VAL A 307 -8.38 -6.18 2.83
CA VAL A 307 -7.47 -5.05 3.05
C VAL A 307 -6.05 -5.56 3.17
N VAL A 308 -5.14 -4.98 2.39
CA VAL A 308 -3.72 -5.37 2.41
C VAL A 308 -3.03 -4.77 3.62
N VAL A 309 -2.31 -5.60 4.37
CA VAL A 309 -1.48 -5.21 5.52
C VAL A 309 -0.08 -5.75 5.31
N SER A 310 0.93 -4.94 5.59
CA SER A 310 2.34 -5.27 5.43
C SER A 310 3.13 -4.94 6.70
N ASP A 311 4.25 -5.64 6.89
CA ASP A 311 5.27 -5.32 7.90
C ASP A 311 6.54 -4.70 7.30
N GLY A 312 6.49 -4.29 6.03
CA GLY A 312 7.64 -3.76 5.30
C GLY A 312 8.46 -4.82 4.56
N PHE A 313 8.12 -6.11 4.67
CA PHE A 313 8.77 -7.17 3.89
C PHE A 313 7.76 -8.04 3.14
N ILE A 314 6.72 -8.49 3.84
CA ILE A 314 5.64 -9.28 3.26
C ILE A 314 4.30 -8.57 3.46
N SER A 315 3.31 -8.99 2.67
CA SER A 315 1.98 -8.42 2.66
C SER A 315 0.94 -9.54 2.67
N THR A 316 -0.16 -9.33 3.38
CA THR A 316 -1.30 -10.25 3.46
C THR A 316 -2.62 -9.49 3.36
N LYS A 317 -3.71 -10.18 3.08
CA LYS A 317 -5.06 -9.60 3.09
C LYS A 317 -5.80 -9.97 4.38
N THR A 318 -6.61 -9.03 4.87
CA THR A 318 -7.57 -9.34 5.93
C THR A 318 -8.65 -10.31 5.45
N ASN A 319 -9.07 -11.22 6.33
CA ASN A 319 -10.19 -12.12 6.07
C ASN A 319 -11.55 -11.43 6.29
N SER A 320 -12.66 -12.18 6.21
CA SER A 320 -14.02 -11.65 6.40
C SER A 320 -14.30 -11.08 7.79
N SER A 321 -13.56 -11.51 8.82
CA SER A 321 -13.62 -10.92 10.16
C SER A 321 -12.66 -9.75 10.34
N GLY A 322 -12.04 -9.28 9.27
CA GLY A 322 -11.06 -8.19 9.28
C GLY A 322 -9.72 -8.57 9.89
N PHE A 323 -9.50 -9.85 10.20
CA PHE A 323 -8.29 -10.35 10.83
C PHE A 323 -7.19 -10.57 9.81
N TYR A 324 -5.94 -10.28 10.19
CA TYR A 324 -4.74 -10.60 9.43
C TYR A 324 -3.63 -11.12 10.34
N ALA A 325 -2.69 -11.86 9.75
CA ALA A 325 -1.48 -12.34 10.41
C ALA A 325 -0.30 -12.33 9.44
N LEU A 326 0.86 -11.88 9.92
CA LEU A 326 2.11 -11.78 9.16
C LEU A 326 3.14 -12.71 9.82
N ASN A 327 3.71 -13.61 9.02
CA ASN A 327 4.71 -14.57 9.48
C ASN A 327 6.12 -14.16 9.04
N SER A 328 6.64 -13.13 9.69
CA SER A 328 7.94 -12.55 9.35
C SER A 328 8.97 -12.74 10.43
N GLU A 329 10.22 -12.90 9.99
CA GLU A 329 11.38 -12.75 10.86
C GLU A 329 11.45 -11.29 11.35
N LEU A 330 11.34 -11.09 12.67
CA LEU A 330 11.15 -9.75 13.25
C LEU A 330 12.41 -8.88 13.29
N THR A 331 13.58 -9.44 12.97
CA THR A 331 14.89 -8.79 13.19
C THR A 331 14.95 -7.37 12.64
N ASP A 332 14.41 -7.17 11.42
CA ASP A 332 14.48 -5.91 10.70
C ASP A 332 13.12 -5.21 10.55
N VAL A 333 12.05 -5.79 11.13
CA VAL A 333 10.69 -5.21 11.05
C VAL A 333 10.57 -4.00 11.97
N LYS A 334 10.36 -2.81 11.36
CA LYS A 334 10.16 -1.55 12.09
C LYS A 334 8.69 -1.17 12.25
N PHE A 335 7.86 -1.44 11.25
CA PHE A 335 6.48 -0.96 11.17
C PHE A 335 5.53 -2.05 10.70
N VAL A 336 4.27 -1.94 11.12
CA VAL A 336 3.14 -2.62 10.50
C VAL A 336 2.27 -1.55 9.87
N MET A 337 1.88 -1.70 8.62
CA MET A 337 1.20 -0.69 7.82
C MET A 337 0.03 -1.28 7.03
N VAL A 338 -1.06 -0.53 6.90
CA VAL A 338 -2.22 -0.88 6.08
C VAL A 338 -2.17 -0.12 4.76
N SER A 339 -2.30 -0.83 3.64
CA SER A 339 -2.57 -0.19 2.35
C SER A 339 -4.02 0.26 2.34
N ILE A 340 -4.25 1.56 2.46
CA ILE A 340 -5.60 2.12 2.62
C ILE A 340 -6.44 1.68 1.40
N PRO A 341 -7.56 0.96 1.59
CA PRO A 341 -8.39 0.49 0.49
C PRO A 341 -9.21 1.63 -0.11
N SER A 342 -9.55 1.51 -1.40
CA SER A 342 -10.41 2.48 -2.08
C SER A 342 -11.74 2.69 -1.33
N GLY A 343 -12.20 3.94 -1.28
CA GLY A 343 -13.40 4.34 -0.54
C GLY A 343 -13.19 4.59 0.96
N TYR A 344 -11.95 4.50 1.46
CA TYR A 344 -11.61 4.76 2.86
C TYR A 344 -10.46 5.76 2.99
N THR A 345 -10.34 6.36 4.18
CA THR A 345 -9.17 7.12 4.62
C THR A 345 -8.67 6.60 5.96
N ALA A 346 -7.39 6.79 6.23
CA ALA A 346 -6.86 6.65 7.58
C ALA A 346 -7.36 7.79 8.48
N PRO A 347 -7.46 7.58 9.80
CA PRO A 347 -7.52 8.67 10.77
C PRO A 347 -6.33 9.61 10.58
N VAL A 348 -6.52 10.89 10.87
CA VAL A 348 -5.45 11.89 10.82
C VAL A 348 -5.17 12.34 12.25
N ASP A 349 -3.89 12.39 12.63
CA ASP A 349 -3.50 12.88 13.95
C ASP A 349 -3.61 14.41 14.07
N SER A 350 -3.26 14.96 15.23
CA SER A 350 -3.28 16.42 15.46
C SER A 350 -2.27 17.19 14.60
N ASN A 351 -1.31 16.50 13.98
CA ASN A 351 -0.25 17.06 13.16
C ASN A 351 -0.59 17.05 11.67
N GLY A 352 -1.74 16.48 11.27
CA GLY A 352 -2.12 16.36 9.86
C GLY A 352 -1.56 15.12 9.18
N LEU A 353 -0.99 14.17 9.93
CA LEU A 353 -0.41 12.94 9.40
C LEU A 353 -1.45 11.80 9.39
N PRO A 354 -1.62 11.08 8.27
CA PRO A 354 -2.50 9.92 8.20
C PRO A 354 -1.90 8.74 8.99
N ILE A 355 -2.69 8.17 9.92
CA ILE A 355 -2.30 7.06 10.80
C ILE A 355 -2.69 5.72 10.16
N PHE A 356 -1.89 5.27 9.20
CA PHE A 356 -2.05 3.96 8.55
C PHE A 356 -0.96 2.96 8.95
N TYR A 357 -0.08 3.30 9.89
CA TYR A 357 0.98 2.44 10.37
C TYR A 357 1.08 2.46 11.90
N GLN A 358 1.75 1.45 12.46
CA GLN A 358 2.13 1.37 13.86
C GLN A 358 3.57 0.86 13.95
N ARG A 359 4.39 1.48 14.79
CA ARG A 359 5.78 1.05 15.02
C ARG A 359 5.79 -0.24 15.84
N LEU A 360 6.50 -1.28 15.39
CA LEU A 360 6.51 -2.59 16.04
C LEU A 360 6.89 -2.48 17.53
N SER A 361 7.91 -1.67 17.84
CA SER A 361 8.38 -1.46 19.23
C SER A 361 7.36 -0.79 20.16
N SER A 362 6.33 -0.15 19.61
CA SER A 362 5.22 0.44 20.38
C SER A 362 4.06 -0.54 20.61
N LEU A 363 4.04 -1.67 19.89
CA LEU A 363 2.96 -2.63 19.96
C LEU A 363 3.09 -3.52 21.20
N LYS A 364 1.95 -3.85 21.80
CA LYS A 364 1.90 -4.82 22.89
C LYS A 364 2.18 -6.21 22.35
N GLN A 365 3.18 -6.87 22.91
CA GLN A 365 3.40 -8.29 22.71
C GLN A 365 2.55 -9.09 23.72
N THR A 366 1.73 -10.02 23.22
CA THR A 366 0.94 -10.94 24.03
C THR A 366 1.16 -12.35 23.50
N ASN A 367 1.57 -13.28 24.37
CA ASN A 367 1.88 -14.67 23.99
C ASN A 367 2.86 -14.77 22.80
N GLY A 368 3.91 -13.95 22.78
CA GLY A 368 4.92 -13.97 21.71
C GLY A 368 4.53 -13.22 20.43
N SER A 369 3.30 -12.75 20.29
CA SER A 369 2.81 -12.05 19.10
C SER A 369 2.57 -10.55 19.35
N TYR A 370 3.00 -9.70 18.42
CA TYR A 370 2.69 -8.26 18.42
C TYR A 370 1.31 -8.03 17.81
N THR A 371 0.45 -7.29 18.50
CA THR A 371 -0.91 -6.97 18.02
C THR A 371 -0.99 -5.56 17.46
N ALA A 372 -1.23 -5.42 16.16
CA ALA A 372 -1.48 -4.15 15.49
C ALA A 372 -2.94 -4.10 14.99
N ASN A 373 -3.75 -3.19 15.53
CA ASN A 373 -5.13 -3.01 15.07
C ASN A 373 -5.29 -1.68 14.36
N PHE A 374 -5.91 -1.69 13.20
CA PHE A 374 -6.17 -0.48 12.41
C PHE A 374 -7.66 -0.18 12.37
N THR A 375 -7.98 1.10 12.43
CA THR A 375 -9.33 1.61 12.16
C THR A 375 -9.26 2.59 11.01
N LEU A 376 -10.17 2.46 10.05
CA LEU A 376 -10.29 3.33 8.89
C LEU A 376 -11.64 4.06 8.90
N ASN A 377 -11.69 5.18 8.20
CA ASN A 377 -12.90 5.98 8.01
C ASN A 377 -13.44 5.76 6.60
N LYS A 378 -14.74 5.55 6.46
CA LYS A 378 -15.38 5.47 5.14
C LYS A 378 -15.55 6.87 4.55
N ILE A 379 -15.15 7.07 3.30
CA ILE A 379 -15.38 8.31 2.58
C ILE A 379 -16.87 8.44 2.26
N SER A 380 -17.45 9.61 2.53
CA SER A 380 -18.80 9.97 2.09
C SER A 380 -18.77 10.55 0.68
N GLY A 381 -19.67 10.09 -0.20
CA GLY A 381 -19.79 10.63 -1.56
C GLY A 381 -18.91 9.89 -2.57
N ASN A 382 -18.53 10.59 -3.65
CA ASN A 382 -17.72 10.02 -4.72
C ASN A 382 -16.23 10.01 -4.34
N ALA A 383 -15.71 8.85 -3.93
CA ALA A 383 -14.31 8.67 -3.57
C ALA A 383 -13.36 8.65 -4.78
N ASP A 384 -13.88 8.46 -6.00
CA ASP A 384 -13.09 8.40 -7.23
C ASP A 384 -12.66 9.78 -7.74
N ARG A 385 -13.23 10.85 -7.18
CA ARG A 385 -12.93 12.24 -7.55
C ARG A 385 -12.21 12.94 -6.40
N PHE A 386 -10.99 13.41 -6.65
CA PHE A 386 -10.16 14.07 -5.63
C PHE A 386 -9.13 15.01 -6.26
N THR A 387 -8.51 15.84 -5.43
CA THR A 387 -7.39 16.70 -5.81
C THR A 387 -6.17 16.36 -4.97
N LEU A 388 -5.00 16.27 -5.61
CA LEU A 388 -3.71 16.11 -4.96
C LEU A 388 -2.89 17.39 -5.13
N LEU A 389 -2.36 17.93 -4.02
CA LEU A 389 -1.41 19.04 -4.03
C LEU A 389 -0.01 18.47 -3.84
N VAL A 390 0.81 18.53 -4.89
CA VAL A 390 2.14 17.89 -4.93
C VAL A 390 3.25 18.92 -4.82
N GLY A 391 3.97 18.90 -3.71
CA GLY A 391 5.18 19.72 -3.47
C GLY A 391 6.44 18.86 -3.43
N ALA A 392 7.60 19.51 -3.45
CA ALA A 392 8.92 18.89 -3.39
C ALA A 392 9.96 19.84 -2.79
N ASP A 393 10.96 19.28 -2.10
CA ASP A 393 12.16 19.96 -1.62
C ASP A 393 11.89 21.24 -0.80
N PRO A 394 10.97 21.24 0.20
CA PRO A 394 10.73 22.44 1.00
C PRO A 394 12.02 22.95 1.65
N GLN A 395 12.90 22.04 2.09
CA GLN A 395 14.27 22.30 2.58
C GLN A 395 14.37 23.60 3.42
N PRO A 396 13.58 23.72 4.51
CA PRO A 396 13.76 24.81 5.45
C PRO A 396 15.16 24.73 6.05
N ARG A 397 15.74 25.89 6.32
CA ARG A 397 17.01 26.06 7.02
C ARG A 397 16.76 26.89 8.27
N ALA A 398 17.52 26.62 9.32
CA ALA A 398 17.42 27.39 10.55
C ALA A 398 17.82 28.85 10.31
N SER A 399 17.06 29.79 10.89
CA SER A 399 17.35 31.23 10.79
C SER A 399 18.74 31.61 11.33
N SER A 400 19.30 30.76 12.20
CA SER A 400 20.64 30.90 12.79
C SER A 400 21.78 30.37 11.91
N ALA A 401 21.51 29.66 10.81
CA ALA A 401 22.52 28.98 9.98
C ALA A 401 23.53 29.91 9.29
N GLY A 402 23.42 31.24 9.47
CA GLY A 402 24.40 32.23 9.01
C GLY A 402 24.37 32.50 7.50
N TYR A 403 23.97 31.50 6.70
CA TYR A 403 23.68 31.53 5.27
C TYR A 403 22.24 31.94 4.96
N ASP A 404 21.31 31.73 5.89
CA ASP A 404 19.91 32.20 5.82
C ASP A 404 19.78 33.68 6.25
N ARG A 405 20.91 34.39 6.41
CA ARG A 405 20.97 35.88 6.44
C ARG A 405 20.71 36.52 5.06
N ASN A 406 20.24 35.72 4.10
CA ASN A 406 19.98 36.10 2.71
C ASN A 406 18.51 36.46 2.51
N ALA A 407 18.20 37.16 1.42
CA ALA A 407 17.07 38.09 1.27
C ALA A 407 15.64 37.55 1.53
N TYR A 408 15.46 36.24 1.70
CA TYR A 408 14.17 35.63 2.04
C TYR A 408 14.37 34.28 2.77
N HIS A 409 13.99 34.19 4.06
CA HIS A 409 14.26 33.00 4.88
C HIS A 409 13.52 31.79 4.33
N SER A 410 14.22 30.66 4.18
CA SER A 410 13.60 29.41 3.70
C SER A 410 12.41 28.95 4.55
N LEU A 411 12.43 29.21 5.86
CA LEU A 411 11.28 29.00 6.76
C LEU A 411 10.07 29.85 6.38
N ASP A 412 10.25 31.14 6.08
CA ASP A 412 9.17 32.02 5.63
C ASP A 412 8.53 31.49 4.33
N CYS A 413 9.35 30.94 3.42
CA CYS A 413 8.88 30.32 2.18
C CYS A 413 8.01 29.09 2.43
N CYS A 414 8.39 28.27 3.41
CA CYS A 414 7.58 27.12 3.81
C CYS A 414 6.24 27.60 4.40
N GLU A 415 6.23 28.64 5.24
CA GLU A 415 4.98 29.22 5.76
C GLU A 415 4.07 29.73 4.63
N ASP A 416 4.64 30.40 3.60
CA ASP A 416 3.89 30.80 2.42
C ASP A 416 3.29 29.63 1.66
N LEU A 417 4.09 28.58 1.47
CA LEU A 417 3.68 27.36 0.77
C LEU A 417 2.47 26.73 1.48
N TYR A 418 2.55 26.55 2.79
CA TYR A 418 1.45 25.95 3.57
C TYR A 418 0.21 26.83 3.58
N ARG A 419 0.37 28.16 3.70
CA ARG A 419 -0.74 29.10 3.59
C ARG A 419 -1.43 29.01 2.24
N ASP A 420 -0.65 29.01 1.16
CA ASP A 420 -1.16 28.95 -0.21
C ASP A 420 -1.90 27.62 -0.47
N MET A 421 -1.31 26.49 -0.05
CA MET A 421 -1.91 25.16 -0.14
C MET A 421 -3.23 25.07 0.64
N LYS A 422 -3.26 25.58 1.87
CA LYS A 422 -4.47 25.64 2.70
C LYS A 422 -5.59 26.42 2.02
N GLU A 423 -5.28 27.59 1.49
CA GLU A 423 -6.28 28.43 0.83
C GLU A 423 -6.77 27.80 -0.47
N LYS A 424 -5.87 27.21 -1.27
CA LYS A 424 -6.26 26.43 -2.45
C LYS A 424 -7.19 25.28 -2.07
N ALA A 425 -6.85 24.51 -1.04
CA ALA A 425 -7.69 23.43 -0.55
C ALA A 425 -9.07 23.94 -0.12
N ALA A 426 -9.14 25.08 0.56
CA ALA A 426 -10.40 25.70 0.98
C ALA A 426 -11.31 26.14 -0.20
N THR A 427 -10.75 26.36 -1.40
CA THR A 427 -11.56 26.62 -2.61
C THR A 427 -12.22 25.37 -3.19
N ILE A 428 -11.79 24.18 -2.77
CA ILE A 428 -12.27 22.89 -3.29
C ILE A 428 -13.30 22.33 -2.31
N THR A 429 -14.59 22.47 -2.65
CA THR A 429 -15.69 22.10 -1.75
C THR A 429 -16.47 20.87 -2.19
N ASP A 430 -16.16 20.31 -3.36
CA ASP A 430 -16.93 19.25 -4.03
C ASP A 430 -16.18 17.92 -4.15
N ARG A 431 -14.99 17.80 -3.56
CA ARG A 431 -14.15 16.59 -3.53
C ARG A 431 -13.12 16.65 -2.39
N ASN A 432 -12.51 15.51 -2.07
CA ASN A 432 -11.43 15.44 -1.09
C ASN A 432 -10.14 16.05 -1.65
N VAL A 433 -9.33 16.62 -0.76
CA VAL A 433 -7.98 17.13 -1.04
C VAL A 433 -6.97 16.30 -0.27
N TYR A 434 -5.87 15.94 -0.91
CA TYR A 434 -4.72 15.25 -0.31
C TYR A 434 -3.45 16.01 -0.68
N GLY A 435 -2.40 15.87 0.15
CA GLY A 435 -1.07 16.39 -0.13
C GLY A 435 -0.07 15.26 -0.39
N LEU A 436 0.93 15.53 -1.21
CA LEU A 436 2.11 14.69 -1.40
C LEU A 436 3.37 15.57 -1.39
N MET A 437 4.31 15.33 -0.49
CA MET A 437 5.59 16.01 -0.41
C MET A 437 6.73 15.07 -0.80
N LEU A 438 7.42 15.38 -1.89
CA LEU A 438 8.38 14.49 -2.57
C LEU A 438 9.81 14.57 -2.01
N GLY A 439 9.97 14.53 -0.69
CA GLY A 439 11.27 14.47 -0.01
C GLY A 439 12.04 15.78 0.08
N ASP A 440 13.19 15.69 0.72
CA ASP A 440 14.01 16.82 1.19
C ASP A 440 13.17 17.77 2.05
N ILE A 441 12.49 17.14 3.01
CA ILE A 441 11.65 17.74 4.03
C ILE A 441 12.47 18.70 4.90
N VAL A 442 13.71 18.34 5.21
CA VAL A 442 14.70 19.15 5.93
C VAL A 442 16.02 19.20 5.15
N HIS A 443 16.91 20.11 5.54
CA HIS A 443 18.22 20.30 4.90
C HIS A 443 19.33 19.87 5.88
N GLU A 444 19.43 18.56 6.16
CA GLU A 444 20.36 17.92 7.11
C GLU A 444 20.29 18.43 8.55
N ASN A 445 19.31 19.28 8.87
CA ASN A 445 19.03 19.74 10.22
C ASN A 445 17.76 19.07 10.73
N MET A 446 17.96 17.99 11.46
CA MET A 446 16.90 17.14 12.01
C MET A 446 15.96 17.87 12.97
N ASP A 447 16.39 18.96 13.61
CA ASP A 447 15.53 19.78 14.48
C ASP A 447 14.39 20.47 13.70
N LEU A 448 14.52 20.61 12.37
CA LEU A 448 13.54 21.31 11.54
C LEU A 448 12.33 20.45 11.13
N TYR A 449 12.33 19.14 11.46
CA TYR A 449 11.14 18.31 11.27
C TYR A 449 9.95 18.87 12.07
N ASP A 450 10.19 19.44 13.25
CA ASP A 450 9.13 20.04 14.06
C ASP A 450 8.53 21.28 13.39
N ASN A 451 9.34 22.08 12.69
CA ASN A 451 8.85 23.20 11.88
C ASN A 451 8.00 22.73 10.70
N TYR A 452 8.44 21.67 10.01
CA TYR A 452 7.69 21.06 8.93
C TYR A 452 6.33 20.54 9.40
N ILE A 453 6.33 19.75 10.49
CA ILE A 453 5.12 19.19 11.10
C ILE A 453 4.16 20.28 11.57
N ALA A 454 4.68 21.36 12.18
CA ALA A 454 3.86 22.50 12.57
C ALA A 454 3.14 23.10 11.35
N GLY A 455 3.83 23.20 10.20
CA GLY A 455 3.23 23.61 8.92
C GLY A 455 2.09 22.68 8.48
N LEU A 456 2.32 21.37 8.47
CA LEU A 456 1.32 20.36 8.09
C LEU A 456 0.03 20.47 8.91
N SER A 457 0.16 20.71 10.22
CA SER A 457 -0.99 20.84 11.13
C SER A 457 -1.96 21.96 10.73
N THR A 458 -1.51 22.92 9.91
CA THR A 458 -2.32 24.07 9.49
C THR A 458 -3.16 23.83 8.23
N LEU A 459 -2.84 22.80 7.44
CA LEU A 459 -3.35 22.57 6.09
C LEU A 459 -4.83 22.20 6.05
N GLY A 460 -5.29 21.42 7.03
CA GLY A 460 -6.68 20.92 7.09
C GLY A 460 -6.98 19.74 6.15
N PHE A 461 -5.95 19.12 5.57
CA PHE A 461 -6.03 17.91 4.75
C PHE A 461 -4.78 17.03 5.01
N PRO A 462 -4.84 15.70 4.78
CA PRO A 462 -3.70 14.81 5.04
C PRO A 462 -2.57 15.00 4.03
N MET A 463 -1.32 14.99 4.51
CA MET A 463 -0.10 15.02 3.70
C MET A 463 0.64 13.68 3.78
N PHE A 464 0.94 13.08 2.62
CA PHE A 464 1.86 11.94 2.49
C PHE A 464 3.27 12.45 2.20
N ASN A 465 4.27 11.82 2.80
CA ASN A 465 5.66 12.29 2.74
C ASN A 465 6.57 11.19 2.17
N VAL A 466 7.44 11.57 1.25
CA VAL A 466 8.56 10.79 0.74
C VAL A 466 9.81 11.25 1.50
N ILE A 467 10.77 10.35 1.74
CA ILE A 467 12.09 10.71 2.28
C ILE A 467 13.03 11.12 1.14
N GLY A 468 13.81 12.19 1.34
CA GLY A 468 14.88 12.63 0.44
C GLY A 468 16.28 12.37 1.00
N ASN A 469 17.32 12.79 0.27
CA ASN A 469 18.70 12.54 0.71
C ASN A 469 19.09 13.45 1.87
N HIS A 470 18.55 14.66 1.92
CA HIS A 470 18.80 15.62 3.00
C HIS A 470 18.03 15.32 4.30
N ASP A 471 17.12 14.34 4.26
CA ASP A 471 16.24 13.95 5.35
C ASP A 471 16.86 12.93 6.32
N ASN A 472 18.03 12.41 5.94
CA ASN A 472 18.81 11.47 6.74
C ASN A 472 19.69 12.24 7.74
N ASP A 473 19.82 11.69 8.94
CA ASP A 473 20.73 12.22 9.96
C ASP A 473 22.20 12.06 9.49
N PRO A 474 22.92 13.17 9.24
CA PRO A 474 24.30 13.10 8.74
C PRO A 474 25.29 12.51 9.76
N ASP A 475 24.94 12.53 11.05
CA ASP A 475 25.77 11.99 12.14
C ASP A 475 25.67 10.46 12.28
N SER A 476 24.73 9.83 11.56
CA SER A 476 24.53 8.38 11.55
C SER A 476 25.59 7.65 10.71
N THR A 477 25.74 6.33 10.91
CA THR A 477 26.83 5.57 10.25
C THR A 477 26.36 4.65 9.12
N THR A 478 25.06 4.42 9.01
CA THR A 478 24.46 3.52 8.02
C THR A 478 23.16 4.10 7.47
N ASP A 479 22.77 3.68 6.27
CA ASP A 479 21.49 4.01 5.62
C ASP A 479 20.28 3.77 6.53
N VAL A 480 20.24 2.62 7.20
CA VAL A 480 19.13 2.24 8.10
C VAL A 480 19.05 3.13 9.34
N GLU A 481 20.19 3.57 9.86
CA GLU A 481 20.28 4.51 10.99
C GLU A 481 19.93 5.93 10.56
N GLY A 482 20.39 6.39 9.40
CA GLY A 482 20.18 7.76 8.90
C GLY A 482 18.71 8.18 8.87
N ARG A 483 17.82 7.28 8.46
CA ARG A 483 16.37 7.56 8.38
C ARG A 483 15.62 7.59 9.71
N HIS A 484 16.28 7.39 10.87
CA HIS A 484 15.58 7.20 12.14
C HIS A 484 14.72 8.40 12.58
N VAL A 485 15.17 9.64 12.33
CA VAL A 485 14.39 10.85 12.68
C VAL A 485 13.16 10.97 11.80
N PHE A 486 13.31 10.77 10.48
CA PHE A 486 12.17 10.71 9.55
C PHE A 486 11.16 9.67 10.02
N GLU A 487 11.63 8.46 10.34
CA GLU A 487 10.79 7.37 10.80
C GLU A 487 10.04 7.70 12.09
N GLU A 488 10.71 8.35 13.05
CA GLU A 488 10.12 8.78 14.32
C GLU A 488 9.01 9.80 14.10
N LYS A 489 9.25 10.76 13.22
CA LYS A 489 8.42 11.95 13.03
C LYS A 489 7.29 11.77 12.01
N LEU A 490 7.55 11.05 10.92
CA LEU A 490 6.68 10.97 9.73
C LEU A 490 6.27 9.55 9.34
N GLY A 491 6.93 8.51 9.87
CA GLY A 491 6.55 7.12 9.66
C GLY A 491 7.42 6.34 8.66
N PRO A 492 6.92 5.24 8.09
CA PRO A 492 7.72 4.38 7.21
C PRO A 492 8.20 5.14 5.96
N THR A 493 9.39 4.81 5.48
CA THR A 493 9.99 5.45 4.29
C THR A 493 9.48 4.89 2.96
N TYR A 494 8.73 3.78 3.00
CA TYR A 494 8.05 3.19 1.86
C TYR A 494 6.73 2.56 2.32
N TYR A 495 5.66 2.75 1.54
CA TYR A 495 4.30 2.29 1.85
C TYR A 495 3.37 2.46 0.64
N SER A 496 2.17 1.87 0.68
CA SER A 496 1.18 2.02 -0.39
C SER A 496 -0.21 2.38 0.14
N PHE A 497 -1.06 2.90 -0.73
CA PHE A 497 -2.47 3.20 -0.42
C PHE A 497 -3.26 3.42 -1.71
N ASN A 498 -4.58 3.32 -1.64
CA ASN A 498 -5.48 3.63 -2.75
C ASN A 498 -6.23 4.95 -2.48
N ILE A 499 -6.33 5.80 -3.50
CA ILE A 499 -7.25 6.94 -3.51
C ILE A 499 -8.05 6.86 -4.80
N GLY A 500 -9.38 6.79 -4.67
CA GLY A 500 -10.26 6.51 -5.81
C GLY A 500 -9.90 5.18 -6.47
N LYS A 501 -9.67 5.22 -7.79
CA LYS A 501 -9.27 4.04 -8.59
C LYS A 501 -7.75 3.87 -8.73
N LEU A 502 -6.96 4.78 -8.18
CA LEU A 502 -5.52 4.80 -8.35
C LEU A 502 -4.82 4.11 -7.18
N HIS A 503 -3.73 3.41 -7.46
CA HIS A 503 -2.87 2.80 -6.45
C HIS A 503 -1.58 3.62 -6.32
N PHE A 504 -1.36 4.18 -5.12
CA PHE A 504 -0.19 4.99 -4.79
C PHE A 504 0.87 4.13 -4.11
N VAL A 505 2.12 4.31 -4.52
CA VAL A 505 3.29 3.66 -3.91
C VAL A 505 4.31 4.74 -3.59
N VAL A 506 4.65 4.89 -2.31
CA VAL A 506 5.72 5.77 -1.83
C VAL A 506 6.98 4.94 -1.64
N LEU A 507 8.09 5.40 -2.21
CA LEU A 507 9.37 4.69 -2.22
C LEU A 507 10.52 5.61 -1.79
N ASP A 508 11.30 5.12 -0.84
CA ASP A 508 12.67 5.57 -0.66
C ASP A 508 13.54 4.99 -1.77
N ASN A 509 14.10 5.86 -2.61
CA ASN A 509 14.90 5.47 -3.76
C ASN A 509 16.35 5.97 -3.69
N LEU A 510 16.82 6.21 -2.47
CA LEU A 510 18.17 6.66 -2.14
C LEU A 510 18.79 5.68 -1.15
N ILE A 511 20.01 5.23 -1.44
CA ILE A 511 20.75 4.30 -0.60
C ILE A 511 21.98 5.04 -0.08
N MET A 512 21.93 5.48 1.17
CA MET A 512 22.93 6.37 1.75
C MET A 512 24.23 5.64 2.12
N PHE A 513 25.36 6.33 2.00
CA PHE A 513 26.68 5.86 2.41
C PHE A 513 27.54 7.02 2.94
N LEU A 514 28.57 6.67 3.72
CA LEU A 514 29.49 7.67 4.28
C LEU A 514 30.34 8.31 3.19
N ASN A 515 30.27 9.63 3.09
CA ASN A 515 31.14 10.47 2.28
C ASN A 515 31.95 11.38 3.21
N ASP A 516 33.28 11.26 3.18
CA ASP A 516 34.20 11.98 4.09
C ASP A 516 33.88 11.89 5.59
N GLY A 517 33.22 10.81 6.02
CA GLY A 517 32.90 10.52 7.42
C GLY A 517 31.49 10.93 7.86
N GLU A 518 30.69 11.55 6.98
CA GLU A 518 29.29 11.92 7.22
C GLU A 518 28.37 11.15 6.27
N LEU A 519 27.13 10.86 6.67
CA LEU A 519 26.16 10.10 5.87
C LEU A 519 25.48 10.98 4.81
N THR A 520 26.27 11.52 3.88
CA THR A 520 25.82 12.47 2.84
C THR A 520 25.95 11.94 1.42
N GLY A 521 26.67 10.83 1.21
CA GLY A 521 26.75 10.15 -0.07
C GLY A 521 25.54 9.24 -0.29
N TYR A 522 25.13 9.03 -1.55
CA TYR A 522 24.07 8.08 -1.87
C TYR A 522 24.20 7.45 -3.26
N GLU A 523 23.70 6.23 -3.39
CA GLU A 523 23.35 5.60 -4.66
C GLU A 523 21.84 5.72 -4.89
N GLN A 524 21.41 5.68 -6.15
CA GLN A 524 19.98 5.71 -6.47
C GLN A 524 19.43 4.32 -6.74
N GLY A 525 18.15 4.12 -6.49
CA GLY A 525 17.46 2.86 -6.71
C GLY A 525 16.87 2.31 -5.43
N LEU A 526 16.42 1.06 -5.47
CA LEU A 526 15.77 0.42 -4.33
C LEU A 526 16.74 -0.52 -3.63
N THR A 527 16.69 -0.57 -2.30
CA THR A 527 17.32 -1.66 -1.55
C THR A 527 16.64 -3.00 -1.87
N ASP A 528 17.29 -4.12 -1.57
CA ASP A 528 16.71 -5.44 -1.83
C ASP A 528 15.42 -5.65 -1.01
N GLU A 529 15.38 -5.08 0.20
CA GLU A 529 14.21 -5.03 1.10
C GLU A 529 13.03 -4.31 0.44
N ILE A 530 13.25 -3.08 -0.03
CA ILE A 530 12.19 -2.28 -0.65
C ILE A 530 11.72 -2.94 -1.94
N TRP A 531 12.63 -3.52 -2.72
CA TRP A 531 12.28 -4.29 -3.92
C TRP A 531 11.44 -5.53 -3.58
N GLN A 532 11.81 -6.28 -2.54
CA GLN A 532 11.03 -7.43 -2.07
C GLN A 532 9.62 -7.02 -1.64
N TRP A 533 9.52 -5.96 -0.82
CA TRP A 533 8.25 -5.42 -0.37
C TRP A 533 7.37 -4.96 -1.53
N LEU A 534 7.95 -4.22 -2.49
CA LEU A 534 7.22 -3.71 -3.65
C LEU A 534 6.57 -4.83 -4.46
N GLN A 535 7.28 -5.95 -4.66
CA GLN A 535 6.70 -7.13 -5.32
C GLN A 535 5.57 -7.76 -4.51
N SER A 536 5.75 -7.83 -3.18
CA SER A 536 4.75 -8.38 -2.25
C SER A 536 3.47 -7.54 -2.21
N ASP A 537 3.59 -6.22 -2.22
CA ASP A 537 2.45 -5.30 -2.23
C ASP A 537 1.71 -5.34 -3.57
N LEU A 538 2.44 -5.14 -4.68
CA LEU A 538 1.88 -5.10 -6.02
C LEU A 538 1.28 -6.44 -6.48
N HIS A 539 1.65 -7.56 -5.85
CA HIS A 539 0.99 -8.86 -6.07
C HIS A 539 -0.53 -8.81 -5.84
N TYR A 540 -1.01 -7.92 -4.96
CA TYR A 540 -2.43 -7.78 -4.64
C TYR A 540 -3.16 -6.73 -5.47
N VAL A 541 -2.46 -6.05 -6.38
CA VAL A 541 -2.98 -4.95 -7.21
C VAL A 541 -3.20 -5.46 -8.64
N ASP A 542 -4.40 -5.24 -9.18
CA ASP A 542 -4.75 -5.64 -10.54
C ASP A 542 -3.98 -4.82 -11.58
N GLU A 543 -3.42 -5.47 -12.60
CA GLU A 543 -2.64 -4.80 -13.68
C GLU A 543 -3.47 -3.78 -14.47
N SER A 544 -4.82 -3.81 -14.42
CA SER A 544 -5.67 -2.76 -15.01
C SER A 544 -5.70 -1.45 -14.22
N THR A 545 -5.03 -1.39 -13.06
CA THR A 545 -4.95 -0.21 -12.19
C THR A 545 -3.87 0.76 -12.68
N THR A 546 -4.13 2.06 -12.59
CA THR A 546 -3.08 3.08 -12.80
C THR A 546 -2.28 3.27 -11.52
N LEU A 547 -0.94 3.19 -11.64
CA LEU A 547 -0.01 3.42 -10.54
C LEU A 547 0.36 4.91 -10.44
N MET A 548 0.43 5.41 -9.21
CA MET A 548 0.95 6.72 -8.84
C MET A 548 2.17 6.49 -7.94
N ILE A 549 3.36 6.43 -8.53
CA ILE A 549 4.60 6.19 -7.80
C ILE A 549 5.14 7.53 -7.31
N ALA A 550 5.51 7.63 -6.05
CA ALA A 550 6.12 8.80 -5.44
C ALA A 550 7.49 8.42 -4.88
N ALA A 551 8.53 9.10 -5.35
CA ALA A 551 9.91 8.89 -4.91
C ALA A 551 10.63 10.25 -4.85
N HIS A 552 11.83 10.31 -4.29
CA HIS A 552 12.51 11.60 -4.20
C HIS A 552 13.33 11.88 -5.46
N SER A 553 14.23 10.99 -5.87
CA SER A 553 15.05 11.19 -7.07
C SER A 553 14.37 10.66 -8.34
N PRO A 554 14.61 11.24 -9.53
CA PRO A 554 14.08 10.69 -10.79
C PRO A 554 14.45 9.21 -11.01
N MET A 555 13.43 8.35 -11.18
CA MET A 555 13.57 6.90 -11.22
C MET A 555 13.90 6.35 -12.61
N THR A 556 13.39 6.96 -13.69
CA THR A 556 13.55 6.39 -15.05
C THR A 556 14.24 7.31 -16.03
N LYS A 557 13.91 8.60 -16.04
CA LYS A 557 14.44 9.55 -17.00
C LYS A 557 15.05 10.77 -16.31
N LEU A 558 16.28 11.08 -16.70
CA LEU A 558 16.94 12.33 -16.32
C LEU A 558 16.57 13.45 -17.28
N ARG A 559 16.34 14.64 -16.71
CA ARG A 559 16.21 15.91 -17.46
C ARG A 559 17.39 16.16 -18.41
N THR A 560 18.61 15.74 -18.05
CA THR A 560 19.80 15.92 -18.90
C THR A 560 19.78 15.07 -20.18
N GLY A 561 18.77 14.22 -20.37
CA GLY A 561 18.58 13.38 -21.56
C GLY A 561 19.14 11.96 -21.43
N GLY A 562 19.84 11.66 -20.33
CA GLY A 562 20.29 10.31 -19.99
C GLY A 562 19.13 9.39 -19.61
N SER A 563 19.26 8.11 -19.92
CA SER A 563 18.44 7.06 -19.32
C SER A 563 19.08 6.64 -18.01
N ARG A 564 18.31 6.39 -16.94
CA ARG A 564 18.84 5.85 -15.67
C ARG A 564 19.25 4.38 -15.76
N THR A 565 19.07 3.76 -16.94
CA THR A 565 18.99 2.30 -17.17
C THR A 565 20.11 1.44 -16.59
N ASP A 566 21.31 1.99 -16.35
CA ASP A 566 22.48 1.18 -15.98
C ASP A 566 23.06 1.49 -14.59
N ALA A 567 22.59 2.54 -13.89
CA ALA A 567 23.22 3.04 -12.66
C ALA A 567 22.37 2.92 -11.40
N ALA A 568 21.04 2.86 -11.52
CA ALA A 568 20.16 2.75 -10.36
C ALA A 568 19.89 1.29 -9.99
N LYS A 569 20.03 0.95 -8.71
CA LYS A 569 19.78 -0.40 -8.19
C LYS A 569 18.32 -0.81 -8.44
N HIS A 570 18.12 -2.05 -8.93
CA HIS A 570 16.83 -2.62 -9.36
C HIS A 570 16.08 -1.89 -10.49
N PHE A 571 16.72 -0.96 -11.20
CA PHE A 571 16.05 -0.20 -12.25
C PHE A 571 15.29 -1.07 -13.26
N ALA A 572 15.98 -2.04 -13.87
CA ALA A 572 15.38 -2.86 -14.92
C ALA A 572 14.16 -3.65 -14.40
N ASP A 573 14.21 -4.06 -13.13
CA ASP A 573 13.19 -4.87 -12.49
C ASP A 573 11.93 -4.05 -12.21
N TYR A 574 12.04 -2.92 -11.50
CA TYR A 574 10.86 -2.10 -11.18
C TYR A 574 10.30 -1.41 -12.42
N ALA A 575 11.13 -0.99 -13.38
CA ALA A 575 10.63 -0.35 -14.60
C ALA A 575 9.82 -1.35 -15.44
N THR A 576 10.27 -2.61 -15.52
CA THR A 576 9.53 -3.69 -16.18
C THR A 576 8.25 -4.04 -15.43
N LEU A 577 8.29 -4.03 -14.09
CA LEU A 577 7.11 -4.27 -13.25
C LEU A 577 6.05 -3.18 -13.47
N PHE A 578 6.42 -1.91 -13.41
CA PHE A 578 5.51 -0.77 -13.61
C PHE A 578 4.89 -0.75 -15.00
N ALA A 579 5.64 -1.14 -16.04
CA ALA A 579 5.15 -1.19 -17.41
C ALA A 579 4.06 -2.26 -17.67
N LYS A 580 3.79 -3.17 -16.72
CA LYS A 580 2.68 -4.13 -16.82
C LYS A 580 1.32 -3.50 -16.51
N TYR A 581 1.31 -2.41 -15.75
CA TYR A 581 0.10 -1.76 -15.31
C TYR A 581 -0.50 -0.88 -16.41
N LYS A 582 -1.78 -0.56 -16.30
CA LYS A 582 -2.51 0.31 -17.25
C LYS A 582 -1.75 1.59 -17.59
N ALA A 583 -1.19 2.23 -16.57
CA ALA A 583 -0.25 3.34 -16.65
C ALA A 583 0.52 3.48 -15.33
N ALA A 584 1.68 4.11 -15.36
CA ALA A 584 2.43 4.48 -14.17
C ALA A 584 2.89 5.95 -14.27
N HIS A 585 2.37 6.79 -13.39
CA HIS A 585 2.82 8.17 -13.20
C HIS A 585 3.81 8.21 -12.04
N ILE A 586 5.07 8.54 -12.33
CA ILE A 586 6.15 8.62 -11.36
C ILE A 586 6.38 10.09 -11.00
N TRP A 587 6.19 10.46 -9.74
CA TRP A 587 6.32 11.81 -9.21
C TRP A 587 7.57 11.91 -8.35
N THR A 588 8.47 12.83 -8.70
CA THR A 588 9.79 13.00 -8.06
C THR A 588 10.15 14.47 -7.79
N GLY A 589 11.07 14.72 -6.86
CA GLY A 589 11.65 16.03 -6.53
C GLY A 589 13.13 16.08 -6.92
N HIS A 590 13.99 16.45 -5.96
CA HIS A 590 15.45 16.28 -5.95
C HIS A 590 16.25 17.18 -6.91
N THR A 591 15.79 17.30 -8.16
CA THR A 591 16.52 18.09 -9.16
C THR A 591 16.23 19.57 -9.06
N HIS A 592 15.28 19.98 -8.20
CA HIS A 592 14.83 21.36 -7.99
C HIS A 592 14.27 22.03 -9.26
N ASN A 593 13.88 21.26 -10.27
CA ASN A 593 13.37 21.80 -11.54
C ASN A 593 12.15 21.01 -12.00
N THR A 594 11.31 21.64 -12.80
CA THR A 594 10.19 20.95 -13.46
C THR A 594 10.71 20.10 -14.62
N TYR A 595 10.23 18.87 -14.78
CA TYR A 595 10.48 18.05 -15.98
C TYR A 595 9.38 17.00 -16.14
N ASN A 596 8.82 16.87 -17.35
CA ASN A 596 7.83 15.84 -17.67
C ASN A 596 8.34 15.01 -18.85
N TYR A 597 8.31 13.69 -18.72
CA TYR A 597 8.72 12.78 -19.78
C TYR A 597 7.78 11.60 -19.92
N ASN A 598 7.15 11.49 -21.08
CA ASN A 598 6.26 10.40 -21.44
C ASN A 598 6.97 9.42 -22.38
N TYR A 599 7.04 8.13 -22.02
CA TYR A 599 7.65 7.15 -22.91
C TYR A 599 6.76 6.91 -24.15
N PRO A 600 7.34 6.95 -25.37
CA PRO A 600 6.56 6.86 -26.59
C PRO A 600 6.01 5.46 -26.81
N VAL A 601 4.92 5.38 -27.58
CA VAL A 601 4.36 4.10 -28.06
C VAL A 601 5.44 3.31 -28.80
N GLY A 602 5.60 2.03 -28.45
CA GLY A 602 6.64 1.14 -29.00
C GLY A 602 7.93 1.08 -28.19
N SER A 603 8.09 1.93 -27.15
CA SER A 603 9.12 1.75 -26.11
C SER A 603 8.80 0.55 -25.23
N ALA A 604 9.82 -0.13 -24.71
CA ALA A 604 9.65 -1.17 -23.68
C ALA A 604 9.04 -0.63 -22.37
N LEU A 605 9.17 0.67 -22.13
CA LEU A 605 8.62 1.39 -20.97
C LEU A 605 7.37 2.20 -21.34
N HIS A 606 6.69 1.83 -22.44
CA HIS A 606 5.42 2.46 -22.80
C HIS A 606 4.41 2.34 -21.66
N GLY A 607 3.65 3.41 -21.40
CA GLY A 607 2.71 3.48 -20.28
C GLY A 607 3.30 4.12 -19.02
N ILE A 608 4.62 4.36 -18.98
CA ILE A 608 5.28 5.10 -17.90
C ILE A 608 5.40 6.59 -18.29
N GLU A 609 5.07 7.46 -17.34
CA GLU A 609 5.31 8.89 -17.42
C GLU A 609 6.00 9.38 -16.14
N GLU A 610 7.07 10.16 -16.30
CA GLU A 610 7.83 10.72 -15.20
C GLU A 610 7.61 12.22 -15.07
N HIS A 611 7.34 12.66 -13.84
CA HIS A 611 7.03 14.01 -13.43
C HIS A 611 8.00 14.42 -12.33
N THR A 612 8.93 15.31 -12.63
CA THR A 612 9.77 15.96 -11.63
C THR A 612 9.15 17.31 -11.27
N VAL A 613 8.90 17.50 -9.99
CA VAL A 613 8.34 18.70 -9.39
C VAL A 613 9.49 19.59 -8.93
N ALA A 614 9.32 20.88 -9.21
CA ALA A 614 10.21 21.94 -8.78
C ALA A 614 10.34 22.05 -7.26
N ARG A 615 11.49 22.59 -6.81
CA ARG A 615 11.65 23.00 -5.41
C ARG A 615 10.58 24.01 -5.03
N SER A 616 9.73 23.65 -4.08
CA SER A 616 8.50 24.40 -3.77
C SER A 616 8.76 25.77 -3.15
N THR A 617 9.96 25.99 -2.62
CA THR A 617 10.39 27.23 -1.99
C THR A 617 11.29 28.10 -2.89
N GLY A 618 11.53 27.70 -4.15
CA GLY A 618 12.36 28.45 -5.13
C GLY A 618 13.83 28.01 -5.13
N GLU A 619 14.71 28.65 -5.91
CA GLU A 619 16.13 28.22 -5.97
C GLU A 619 16.81 28.42 -4.61
N LEU A 620 17.73 27.52 -4.25
CA LEU A 620 18.55 27.68 -3.04
C LEU A 620 19.15 29.10 -3.02
N TRP A 621 19.25 29.69 -1.82
CA TRP A 621 19.78 31.05 -1.57
C TRP A 621 18.90 32.22 -2.00
N THR A 622 17.99 32.02 -2.95
CA THR A 622 17.14 33.09 -3.50
C THR A 622 15.69 32.95 -3.07
N ASN A 623 15.24 31.70 -2.95
CA ASN A 623 13.92 31.27 -2.51
C ASN A 623 12.74 31.99 -3.22
N GLU A 624 12.88 32.32 -4.52
CA GLU A 624 11.85 33.02 -5.30
C GLU A 624 11.54 32.35 -6.65
N TYR A 625 12.55 32.23 -7.51
CA TYR A 625 12.47 31.56 -8.81
C TYR A 625 13.52 30.45 -8.87
N LEU A 626 13.25 29.39 -9.62
CA LEU A 626 14.21 28.35 -9.93
C LEU A 626 15.23 28.82 -10.99
N ALA A 627 16.34 28.07 -11.12
CA ALA A 627 17.33 28.30 -12.16
C ALA A 627 16.74 28.33 -13.58
N ASP A 628 15.68 27.55 -13.84
CA ASP A 628 14.96 27.53 -15.11
C ASP A 628 13.96 28.68 -15.32
N GLY A 629 13.75 29.51 -14.29
CA GLY A 629 12.83 30.65 -14.31
C GLY A 629 11.38 30.31 -13.94
N THR A 630 11.10 29.07 -13.56
CA THR A 630 9.83 28.68 -12.94
C THR A 630 9.72 29.36 -11.56
N PRO A 631 8.61 30.03 -11.24
CA PRO A 631 8.42 30.59 -9.89
C PRO A 631 8.30 29.46 -8.87
N ARG A 632 8.58 29.74 -7.60
CA ARG A 632 8.25 28.80 -6.51
C ARG A 632 6.76 28.47 -6.48
N GLY A 633 6.41 27.24 -6.10
CA GLY A 633 5.04 26.75 -6.15
C GLY A 633 4.95 25.23 -6.07
N TYR A 634 3.82 24.68 -6.46
CA TYR A 634 3.53 23.26 -6.39
C TYR A 634 2.61 22.84 -7.54
N VAL A 635 2.39 21.54 -7.73
CA VAL A 635 1.51 21.02 -8.79
C VAL A 635 0.14 20.68 -8.19
N VAL A 636 -0.93 21.10 -8.88
CA VAL A 636 -2.31 20.70 -8.56
C VAL A 636 -2.70 19.60 -9.54
N VAL A 637 -2.95 18.40 -9.03
CA VAL A 637 -3.42 17.25 -9.81
C VAL A 637 -4.89 17.03 -9.52
N GLU A 638 -5.72 17.02 -10.57
CA GLU A 638 -7.14 16.72 -10.47
C GLU A 638 -7.41 15.34 -11.05
N VAL A 639 -8.14 14.52 -10.28
CA VAL A 639 -8.49 13.15 -10.64
C VAL A 639 -10.00 12.97 -10.62
N ASP A 640 -10.54 12.35 -11.67
CA ASP A 640 -11.92 11.86 -11.74
C ASP A 640 -11.94 10.44 -12.32
N GLY A 641 -11.95 9.44 -11.44
CA GLY A 641 -11.81 8.04 -11.81
C GLY A 641 -10.44 7.73 -12.40
N ASP A 642 -10.39 7.58 -13.73
CA ASP A 642 -9.16 7.29 -14.49
C ASP A 642 -8.63 8.54 -15.21
N ASP A 643 -9.39 9.63 -15.24
CA ASP A 643 -9.00 10.87 -15.88
C ASP A 643 -8.13 11.68 -14.92
N ILE A 644 -6.86 11.90 -15.30
CA ILE A 644 -5.85 12.60 -14.50
C ILE A 644 -5.39 13.83 -15.29
N SER A 645 -5.43 15.00 -14.66
CA SER A 645 -4.88 16.24 -15.21
C SER A 645 -4.07 17.01 -14.17
N TRP A 646 -3.18 17.88 -14.61
CA TRP A 646 -2.33 18.65 -13.70
C TRP A 646 -2.00 20.05 -14.22
N LYS A 647 -1.77 20.98 -13.29
CA LYS A 647 -1.32 22.35 -13.57
C LYS A 647 -0.31 22.81 -12.52
N PHE A 648 0.64 23.63 -12.94
CA PHE A 648 1.53 24.30 -12.01
C PHE A 648 0.75 25.39 -11.28
N LYS A 649 0.98 25.55 -9.98
CA LYS A 649 0.44 26.68 -9.22
C LYS A 649 1.59 27.45 -8.55
N PRO A 650 1.85 28.70 -8.96
CA PRO A 650 2.78 29.55 -8.25
C PRO A 650 2.25 29.92 -6.86
N THR A 651 3.15 30.00 -5.89
CA THR A 651 2.86 30.52 -4.55
C THR A 651 2.69 32.03 -4.64
N ILE A 652 1.51 32.55 -4.26
CA ILE A 652 1.15 33.96 -4.41
C ILE A 652 1.50 34.81 -3.19
N TYR A 653 2.13 34.19 -2.22
CA TYR A 653 2.37 34.71 -0.90
C TYR A 653 3.85 34.99 -0.70
N GLN A 654 4.13 36.01 0.10
CA GLN A 654 5.46 36.25 0.63
C GLN A 654 5.32 36.84 2.07
N THR A 655 5.34 35.98 3.09
CA THR A 655 5.42 36.29 4.52
C THR A 655 6.80 36.86 4.85
N GLY A 656 6.83 38.04 5.44
CA GLY A 656 8.09 38.71 5.75
C GLY A 656 8.07 40.13 5.24
N SER A 657 7.97 41.07 6.17
CA SER A 657 8.56 42.38 5.95
C SER A 657 10.01 42.23 6.34
N PHE A 658 10.94 42.45 5.42
CA PHE A 658 12.31 42.72 5.83
C PHE A 658 12.27 43.94 6.75
N THR A 659 12.36 43.76 8.07
CA THR A 659 12.48 44.86 9.03
C THR A 659 13.95 45.24 9.16
N PRO A 660 14.38 46.42 8.68
CA PRO A 660 15.80 46.80 8.62
C PRO A 660 16.51 46.95 9.98
N ALA A 661 15.82 46.77 11.11
CA ALA A 661 16.28 47.21 12.41
C ALA A 661 17.38 46.33 13.06
N GLN A 662 17.67 45.13 12.52
CA GLN A 662 18.61 44.19 13.13
C GLN A 662 19.96 44.06 12.41
N TYR A 663 20.19 44.80 11.31
CA TYR A 663 21.44 44.72 10.54
C TYR A 663 21.95 46.11 10.10
N THR A 664 23.28 46.24 10.00
CA THR A 664 24.05 47.46 9.70
C THR A 664 23.51 48.33 8.55
N PRO A 665 23.76 49.67 8.57
CA PRO A 665 22.93 50.70 7.94
C PRO A 665 23.03 50.87 6.40
N THR A 666 23.49 49.85 5.67
CA THR A 666 23.53 49.91 4.19
C THR A 666 22.94 48.64 3.62
N GLN A 667 21.61 48.53 3.65
CA GLN A 667 20.85 47.59 2.84
C GLN A 667 19.89 48.32 1.88
N PRO A 668 19.68 47.79 0.66
CA PRO A 668 18.96 48.47 -0.41
C PRO A 668 17.44 48.48 -0.22
N ASN A 669 16.82 49.52 -0.74
CA ASN A 669 15.39 49.80 -0.66
C ASN A 669 14.64 49.21 -1.90
N TYR A 670 14.76 47.91 -2.15
CA TYR A 670 14.11 47.23 -3.29
C TYR A 670 13.20 46.08 -2.82
N ILE A 671 12.06 45.91 -3.51
CA ILE A 671 11.06 44.85 -3.29
C ILE A 671 11.38 43.71 -4.27
N TYR A 672 11.79 42.55 -3.77
CA TYR A 672 12.24 41.40 -4.59
C TYR A 672 11.15 40.73 -5.43
N ARG A 673 9.86 40.87 -5.09
CA ARG A 673 8.75 40.28 -5.87
C ARG A 673 8.71 40.83 -7.29
N ASP A 674 8.67 40.01 -8.34
CA ASP A 674 8.29 40.46 -9.70
C ASP A 674 6.75 40.61 -9.87
N TRP A 675 6.02 40.79 -8.76
CA TRP A 675 4.57 40.91 -8.73
C TRP A 675 4.10 41.80 -7.57
N ASP A 676 2.92 42.40 -7.73
CA ASP A 676 2.24 43.22 -6.72
C ASP A 676 0.80 42.74 -6.53
N TYR A 677 0.21 43.10 -5.39
CA TYR A 677 -1.24 42.92 -5.22
C TYR A 677 -1.98 44.09 -5.87
N ASP A 678 -3.04 43.78 -6.63
CA ASP A 678 -3.98 44.80 -7.08
C ASP A 678 -4.85 45.32 -5.92
N SER A 679 -5.74 46.29 -6.20
CA SER A 679 -6.61 46.89 -5.18
C SER A 679 -7.57 45.90 -4.52
N ASN A 680 -7.74 44.71 -5.08
CA ASN A 680 -8.57 43.64 -4.53
C ASN A 680 -7.74 42.58 -3.79
N GLY A 681 -6.43 42.79 -3.64
CA GLY A 681 -5.54 41.83 -3.00
C GLY A 681 -5.14 40.66 -3.90
N VAL A 682 -5.30 40.75 -5.22
CA VAL A 682 -4.92 39.68 -6.16
C VAL A 682 -3.48 39.88 -6.63
N ALA A 683 -2.65 38.85 -6.51
CA ALA A 683 -1.27 38.90 -6.97
C ALA A 683 -1.17 38.96 -8.51
N LYS A 684 -0.44 39.97 -9.01
CA LYS A 684 -0.28 40.31 -10.44
C LYS A 684 1.19 40.56 -10.76
N MET A 685 1.71 39.88 -11.78
CA MET A 685 3.06 40.12 -12.29
C MET A 685 3.24 41.58 -12.71
N ARG A 686 4.34 42.23 -12.32
CA ARG A 686 4.62 43.63 -12.71
C ARG A 686 4.92 43.77 -14.20
N SER A 687 5.57 42.75 -14.76
CA SER A 687 6.03 42.73 -16.16
C SER A 687 4.90 42.72 -17.18
N ASN A 688 3.78 42.04 -16.90
CA ASN A 688 2.69 41.85 -17.86
C ASN A 688 1.27 41.89 -17.25
N GLY A 689 1.13 42.13 -15.95
CA GLY A 689 -0.16 42.14 -15.25
C GLY A 689 -0.83 40.77 -15.11
N ALA A 690 -0.14 39.67 -15.41
CA ALA A 690 -0.71 38.32 -15.33
C ALA A 690 -1.05 37.96 -13.87
N THR A 691 -2.24 37.38 -13.66
CA THR A 691 -2.63 36.83 -12.36
C THR A 691 -1.75 35.65 -12.01
N LEU A 692 -1.10 35.66 -10.85
CA LEU A 692 -0.43 34.46 -10.34
C LEU A 692 -1.51 33.50 -9.82
N SER A 693 -1.82 32.50 -10.65
CA SER A 693 -2.75 31.41 -10.34
C SER A 693 -2.43 30.21 -11.23
N GLU A 694 -3.25 29.17 -11.22
CA GLU A 694 -3.13 28.03 -12.15
C GLU A 694 -3.31 28.43 -13.63
N SER A 695 -3.70 29.67 -13.93
CA SER A 695 -3.65 30.21 -15.30
C SER A 695 -2.27 30.70 -15.73
N TYR A 696 -1.34 30.90 -14.80
CA TYR A 696 0.02 31.36 -15.05
C TYR A 696 0.96 30.18 -15.29
N GLN A 697 0.90 29.63 -16.51
CA GLN A 697 1.71 28.47 -16.92
C GLN A 697 2.97 28.84 -17.71
N MET A 698 3.16 30.13 -18.03
CA MET A 698 4.31 30.59 -18.80
C MET A 698 4.73 32.01 -18.46
N LYS A 699 6.03 32.28 -18.62
CA LYS A 699 6.61 33.64 -18.56
C LYS A 699 7.13 34.02 -19.94
N VAL A 700 6.75 35.20 -20.41
CA VAL A 700 7.17 35.74 -21.71
C VAL A 700 8.14 36.89 -21.50
N TYR A 701 9.21 36.92 -22.30
CA TYR A 701 10.30 37.87 -22.18
C TYR A 701 10.49 38.67 -23.46
N ALA A 702 10.70 39.97 -23.31
CA ALA A 702 10.81 40.91 -24.43
C ALA A 702 12.16 40.75 -25.15
N PRO A 703 12.27 41.19 -26.41
CA PRO A 703 13.55 41.30 -27.11
C PRO A 703 14.65 41.99 -26.31
N GLY A 704 15.85 41.42 -26.36
CA GLY A 704 17.00 41.90 -25.59
C GLY A 704 17.02 41.49 -24.11
N THR A 705 16.03 40.73 -23.62
CA THR A 705 16.04 40.18 -22.24
C THR A 705 17.10 39.09 -22.08
N TYR A 706 17.22 38.19 -23.05
CA TYR A 706 18.27 37.18 -23.10
C TYR A 706 19.24 37.49 -24.24
N HIS A 707 20.52 37.25 -23.98
CA HIS A 707 21.53 37.16 -25.01
C HIS A 707 21.61 35.69 -25.44
N ASP A 708 21.51 35.34 -26.73
CA ASP A 708 21.93 33.98 -27.14
C ASP A 708 23.43 34.01 -27.38
N ASN A 709 24.18 33.10 -26.73
CA ASN A 709 25.61 32.93 -27.02
C ASN A 709 25.87 32.28 -28.39
N PHE A 710 24.84 32.00 -29.21
CA PHE A 710 25.01 31.56 -30.60
C PHE A 710 25.75 32.59 -31.48
N THR A 711 25.95 33.81 -30.99
CA THR A 711 26.64 34.91 -31.67
C THR A 711 27.94 35.35 -30.99
N SER A 712 28.79 34.41 -30.56
CA SER A 712 30.25 34.71 -30.49
C SER A 712 30.85 35.10 -31.85
N LEU A 713 30.02 35.26 -32.90
CA LEU A 713 30.32 35.71 -34.25
C LEU A 713 29.71 37.08 -34.64
N MET A 714 28.97 37.80 -33.78
CA MET A 714 28.48 39.15 -34.14
C MET A 714 29.35 40.22 -33.49
N ALA A 715 30.28 40.75 -34.29
CA ALA A 715 31.30 41.71 -33.90
C ALA A 715 30.81 43.16 -33.67
N ASP A 716 29.49 43.40 -33.54
CA ASP A 716 28.93 44.75 -33.58
C ASP A 716 27.93 45.11 -32.45
N GLY A 717 27.76 44.28 -31.44
CA GLY A 717 26.86 44.60 -30.32
C GLY A 717 25.37 44.60 -30.69
N ALA A 718 24.98 43.92 -31.77
CA ALA A 718 23.57 43.66 -32.07
C ALA A 718 22.90 42.89 -30.92
N LYS A 719 22.04 43.58 -30.16
CA LYS A 719 21.13 42.94 -29.19
C LYS A 719 20.28 41.90 -29.92
N ASN A 720 20.23 40.70 -29.36
CA ASN A 720 19.50 39.58 -29.93
C ASN A 720 17.99 39.90 -29.92
N ASN A 721 17.38 40.09 -31.11
CA ASN A 721 15.99 40.55 -31.26
C ASN A 721 14.98 39.40 -31.17
N TYR A 722 15.00 38.62 -30.08
CA TYR A 722 14.14 37.45 -29.89
C TYR A 722 13.17 37.64 -28.73
N ILE A 723 11.92 37.26 -28.93
CA ILE A 723 10.95 37.05 -27.86
C ILE A 723 11.18 35.63 -27.34
N TYR A 724 11.23 35.46 -26.02
CA TYR A 724 11.36 34.15 -25.39
C TYR A 724 10.11 33.82 -24.57
N VAL A 725 9.77 32.54 -24.47
CA VAL A 725 8.73 32.05 -23.57
C VAL A 725 9.23 30.81 -22.83
N ASN A 726 9.14 30.85 -21.50
CA ASN A 726 9.37 29.69 -20.64
C ASN A 726 8.01 29.11 -20.22
N VAL A 727 7.75 27.84 -20.50
CA VAL A 727 6.47 27.17 -20.21
C VAL A 727 6.72 26.08 -19.15
N PHE A 728 6.31 26.32 -17.92
CA PHE A 728 6.85 25.64 -16.73
C PHE A 728 6.73 24.10 -16.73
N LEU A 729 5.57 23.55 -17.10
CA LEU A 729 5.35 22.09 -17.14
C LEU A 729 5.29 21.53 -18.55
N TRP A 730 5.88 22.23 -19.53
CA TRP A 730 5.80 21.81 -20.92
C TRP A 730 6.38 20.42 -21.14
N ASP A 731 5.68 19.66 -21.97
CA ASP A 731 6.07 18.33 -22.41
C ASP A 731 5.66 18.12 -23.88
N ASP A 732 6.05 16.98 -24.45
CA ASP A 732 5.85 16.68 -25.87
C ASP A 732 4.39 16.50 -26.30
N LYS A 733 3.46 16.33 -25.36
CA LYS A 733 2.01 16.30 -25.65
C LYS A 733 1.37 17.69 -25.63
N TRP A 734 2.08 18.74 -25.20
CA TRP A 734 1.60 20.12 -25.33
C TRP A 734 1.72 20.61 -26.77
N GLY A 735 0.89 21.59 -27.13
CA GLY A 735 1.10 22.37 -28.34
C GLY A 735 2.40 23.18 -28.26
N VAL A 736 3.05 23.38 -29.40
CA VAL A 736 4.19 24.31 -29.49
C VAL A 736 3.69 25.74 -29.20
N PRO A 737 4.40 26.54 -28.37
CA PRO A 737 4.04 27.94 -28.16
C PRO A 737 4.03 28.71 -29.48
N THR A 738 3.08 29.64 -29.61
CA THR A 738 2.91 30.48 -30.81
C THR A 738 2.95 31.95 -30.45
N PHE A 739 3.50 32.78 -31.31
CA PHE A 739 3.46 34.24 -31.24
C PHE A 739 2.65 34.79 -32.41
N ASN A 740 1.53 35.48 -32.14
CA ASN A 740 0.57 35.94 -33.15
C ASN A 740 0.20 34.83 -34.17
N GLY A 741 0.05 33.58 -33.69
CA GLY A 741 -0.28 32.42 -34.51
C GLY A 741 0.92 31.76 -35.23
N SER A 742 2.12 32.34 -35.17
CA SER A 742 3.34 31.73 -35.73
C SER A 742 4.03 30.85 -34.70
N ALA A 743 4.35 29.60 -35.05
CA ALA A 743 5.03 28.67 -34.15
C ALA A 743 6.41 29.21 -33.74
N MET A 744 6.71 29.12 -32.44
CA MET A 744 8.01 29.46 -31.89
C MET A 744 8.95 28.25 -31.98
N GLU A 745 10.25 28.50 -32.05
CA GLU A 745 11.28 27.46 -32.06
C GLU A 745 11.62 27.09 -30.62
N ASN A 746 11.67 25.79 -30.30
CA ASN A 746 12.25 25.34 -29.03
C ASN A 746 13.76 25.67 -29.04
N VAL A 747 14.27 26.26 -27.96
CA VAL A 747 15.67 26.66 -27.89
C VAL A 747 16.53 25.41 -27.73
N ALA A 748 17.29 25.06 -28.77
CA ALA A 748 18.16 23.90 -28.77
C ALA A 748 19.18 23.96 -27.61
N TYR A 749 19.39 22.80 -26.96
CA TYR A 749 20.29 22.62 -25.83
C TYR A 749 21.69 23.21 -26.08
N ASN A 750 21.99 24.35 -25.47
CA ASN A 750 23.37 24.73 -25.19
C ASN A 750 23.44 25.69 -24.00
N THR A 751 24.40 25.39 -23.13
CA THR A 751 24.56 25.91 -21.78
C THR A 751 25.22 27.29 -21.79
N GLY A 752 24.79 28.15 -20.86
CA GLY A 752 25.55 29.37 -20.51
C GLY A 752 24.72 30.56 -20.05
N ASN A 753 23.44 30.68 -20.46
CA ASN A 753 22.64 31.86 -20.17
C ASN A 753 21.41 31.53 -19.31
N TYR A 754 21.52 31.98 -18.06
CA TYR A 754 20.56 31.91 -16.95
C TYR A 754 19.25 32.65 -17.24
N SER A 755 18.19 32.34 -16.49
CA SER A 755 17.09 33.27 -16.23
C SER A 755 17.63 34.67 -15.87
N LEU A 756 17.10 35.75 -16.49
CA LEU A 756 17.48 37.12 -16.14
C LEU A 756 17.33 37.38 -14.63
N ALA A 757 16.26 36.86 -14.01
CA ALA A 757 16.03 36.99 -12.57
C ALA A 757 17.16 36.33 -11.76
N SER A 758 17.60 35.12 -12.16
CA SER A 758 18.75 34.45 -11.55
C SER A 758 20.05 35.23 -11.76
N HIS A 759 20.25 35.81 -12.95
CA HIS A 759 21.42 36.62 -13.28
C HIS A 759 21.49 37.94 -12.48
N GLU A 760 20.41 38.71 -12.46
CA GLU A 760 20.32 39.99 -11.73
C GLU A 760 20.54 39.77 -10.24
N LEU A 761 19.93 38.71 -9.69
CA LEU A 761 20.08 38.37 -8.29
C LEU A 761 21.50 37.92 -7.95
N ARG A 762 22.14 37.14 -8.83
CA ARG A 762 23.55 36.76 -8.66
C ARG A 762 24.48 37.97 -8.78
N ALA A 763 24.26 38.83 -9.77
CA ALA A 763 25.03 40.06 -9.96
C ALA A 763 24.92 40.97 -8.73
N HIS A 764 23.71 41.05 -8.15
CA HIS A 764 23.45 41.73 -6.89
C HIS A 764 24.27 41.13 -5.74
N TYR A 765 24.10 39.84 -5.42
CA TYR A 765 24.85 39.22 -4.32
C TYR A 765 26.38 39.31 -4.50
N LYS A 766 26.86 39.16 -5.74
CA LYS A 766 28.28 39.35 -6.08
C LYS A 766 28.76 40.77 -5.79
N ALA A 767 27.95 41.80 -6.08
CA ALA A 767 28.31 43.20 -5.83
C ALA A 767 28.46 43.53 -4.33
N TYR A 768 27.83 42.76 -3.45
CA TYR A 768 27.92 42.92 -1.99
C TYR A 768 28.95 41.98 -1.33
N GLY A 769 29.80 41.31 -2.11
CA GLY A 769 30.89 40.49 -1.59
C GLY A 769 30.46 39.13 -1.05
N TYR A 770 29.23 38.67 -1.35
CA TYR A 770 28.77 37.35 -0.97
C TYR A 770 29.42 36.27 -1.85
N LYS A 771 29.97 35.23 -1.22
CA LYS A 771 30.63 34.07 -1.86
C LYS A 771 29.63 33.06 -2.44
N MET A 772 28.68 33.51 -3.25
CA MET A 772 27.65 32.65 -3.88
C MET A 772 28.20 31.71 -4.98
N ILE A 773 29.52 31.64 -5.19
CA ILE A 773 30.11 31.25 -6.49
C ILE A 773 31.07 30.05 -6.40
N ASP A 774 31.53 29.64 -5.21
CA ASP A 774 32.61 28.66 -5.11
C ASP A 774 32.21 27.31 -4.50
N GLU A 775 30.93 27.11 -4.16
CA GLU A 775 30.36 25.81 -3.76
C GLU A 775 29.97 25.03 -5.04
N PRO A 776 30.76 24.03 -5.48
CA PRO A 776 30.52 23.33 -6.75
C PRO A 776 29.22 22.53 -6.76
N GLU A 777 28.71 22.17 -5.58
CA GLU A 777 27.59 21.25 -5.38
C GLU A 777 26.21 21.94 -5.56
N TYR A 778 26.17 23.26 -5.30
CA TYR A 778 24.95 24.10 -5.35
C TYR A 778 25.12 25.35 -6.22
N GLY A 779 26.26 25.46 -6.92
CA GLY A 779 26.41 26.38 -8.02
C GLY A 779 25.41 26.07 -9.13
N PRO A 780 25.13 27.03 -10.02
CA PRO A 780 24.15 26.81 -11.06
C PRO A 780 24.54 25.62 -11.91
N LYS A 781 23.73 24.57 -11.84
CA LYS A 781 23.84 23.47 -12.77
C LYS A 781 23.45 24.02 -14.13
N GLU A 782 24.36 23.91 -15.09
CA GLU A 782 24.16 24.31 -16.48
C GLU A 782 23.06 23.44 -17.10
N ASP A 783 21.82 23.67 -16.69
CA ASP A 783 20.74 22.75 -16.96
C ASP A 783 19.99 23.10 -18.24
N LYS A 784 19.60 22.05 -18.93
CA LYS A 784 18.85 22.08 -20.17
C LYS A 784 17.44 22.67 -19.97
N LEU A 785 17.16 23.86 -20.50
CA LEU A 785 15.84 24.52 -20.47
C LEU A 785 14.90 23.95 -21.54
N HIS A 786 14.46 22.71 -21.38
CA HIS A 786 13.50 22.06 -22.32
C HIS A 786 12.17 22.83 -22.48
N THR A 787 11.83 23.66 -21.50
CA THR A 787 10.63 24.51 -21.43
C THR A 787 10.76 25.86 -22.16
N LEU A 788 11.94 26.20 -22.71
CA LEU A 788 12.21 27.52 -23.29
C LEU A 788 12.08 27.51 -24.83
N PHE A 789 11.32 28.49 -25.34
CA PHE A 789 11.09 28.70 -26.77
C PHE A 789 11.40 30.14 -27.16
N ARG A 790 11.72 30.37 -28.43
CA ARG A 790 12.00 31.72 -28.95
C ARG A 790 11.40 31.93 -30.34
N ILE A 791 11.19 33.19 -30.70
CA ILE A 791 10.92 33.62 -32.07
C ILE A 791 11.54 34.99 -32.30
N LYS A 792 12.05 35.22 -33.52
CA LYS A 792 12.62 36.52 -33.86
C LYS A 792 11.50 37.57 -33.90
N ALA A 793 11.66 38.65 -33.14
CA ALA A 793 10.72 39.75 -33.16
C ALA A 793 10.69 40.41 -34.55
N PRO A 794 9.51 40.79 -35.06
CA PRO A 794 9.35 41.34 -36.40
C PRO A 794 9.93 42.75 -36.55
N SER A 795 10.11 43.49 -35.45
CA SER A 795 10.57 44.88 -35.41
C SER A 795 11.29 45.19 -34.10
N ALA A 796 11.98 46.34 -34.06
CA ALA A 796 12.71 46.81 -32.88
C ALA A 796 11.82 47.29 -31.72
N SER A 797 10.56 47.63 -32.03
CA SER A 797 9.50 47.88 -31.05
C SER A 797 8.20 47.27 -31.56
N GLY A 798 7.31 46.85 -30.66
CA GLY A 798 6.07 46.20 -31.05
C GLY A 798 5.29 45.61 -29.89
N SER A 799 4.19 44.95 -30.22
CA SER A 799 3.43 44.14 -29.28
C SER A 799 2.85 42.91 -29.97
N GLY A 800 2.54 41.88 -29.19
CA GLY A 800 1.87 40.68 -29.68
C GLY A 800 1.48 39.73 -28.57
N THR A 801 0.78 38.67 -28.93
CA THR A 801 0.28 37.66 -27.99
C THR A 801 1.00 36.35 -28.20
N VAL A 802 1.58 35.82 -27.12
CA VAL A 802 2.05 34.44 -27.05
C VAL A 802 0.91 33.56 -26.55
N SER A 803 0.72 32.40 -27.15
CA SER A 803 -0.27 31.41 -26.71
C SER A 803 0.28 29.99 -26.79
N VAL A 804 -0.09 29.14 -25.82
CA VAL A 804 0.26 27.72 -25.76
C VAL A 804 -0.93 26.93 -25.25
N THR A 805 -1.13 25.70 -25.74
CA THR A 805 -2.21 24.82 -25.29
C THR A 805 -1.62 23.58 -24.63
N ASP A 806 -2.07 23.25 -23.43
CA ASP A 806 -1.64 22.03 -22.75
C ASP A 806 -2.25 20.77 -23.34
N ARG A 807 -1.71 19.62 -22.95
CA ARG A 807 -2.19 18.29 -23.34
C ARG A 807 -3.64 18.00 -22.93
N PHE A 808 -4.22 18.79 -22.03
CA PHE A 808 -5.60 18.67 -21.57
C PHE A 808 -6.56 19.62 -22.30
N GLY A 809 -6.05 20.38 -23.28
CA GLY A 809 -6.84 21.29 -24.12
C GLY A 809 -7.05 22.69 -23.52
N ASN A 810 -6.37 23.06 -22.44
CA ASN A 810 -6.42 24.42 -21.92
C ASN A 810 -5.43 25.32 -22.67
N THR A 811 -5.91 26.47 -23.16
CA THR A 811 -5.06 27.48 -23.79
C THR A 811 -4.70 28.59 -22.81
N TYR A 812 -3.42 28.91 -22.73
CA TYR A 812 -2.85 30.02 -21.96
C TYR A 812 -2.31 31.07 -22.91
N SER A 813 -2.52 32.34 -22.61
CA SER A 813 -2.06 33.45 -23.44
C SER A 813 -1.48 34.57 -22.59
N SER A 814 -0.46 35.25 -23.12
CA SER A 814 0.12 36.44 -22.51
C SER A 814 0.50 37.44 -23.60
N THR A 815 0.14 38.70 -23.39
CA THR A 815 0.51 39.81 -24.28
C THR A 815 1.81 40.42 -23.82
N ILE A 816 2.72 40.68 -24.76
CA ILE A 816 4.00 41.34 -24.50
C ILE A 816 4.18 42.53 -25.42
N SER A 817 4.83 43.58 -24.91
CA SER A 817 5.24 44.77 -25.67
C SER A 817 6.70 45.10 -25.39
N TRP A 818 7.40 45.68 -26.36
CA TRP A 818 8.81 46.08 -26.25
C TRP A 818 9.12 47.34 -27.06
#